data_AF-A0A9W8VIS1-F1
#
_entry.id   AF-A0A9W8VIS1-F1
#
_cell.length_a   1.000
_cell.length_b   1.000
_cell.length_c   1.000
_cell.angle_alpha   90.00
_cell.angle_beta   90.00
_cell.angle_gamma   90.00
#
_symmetry.space_group_name_H-M   'P 1'
#
loop_
_entity.id
_entity.type
_entity.pdbx_description
1 polymer ?
#
loop_
_entity_poly.entity_id
_entity_poly.type
_entity_poly.pdbx_seq_one_letter_code
_entity_poly.pdbx_strand_id
1 'polypeptide(L)'
;MSPPQSVPKISLANNLEFNVTVYDSFSDQDKSNYFGTLTSIATVPAKTTATVELKHPASVLIVSNATSNSPLARIVYLQDVTAGPFAVGEADVKSMADTMDFIKFITNNKNDPLTVAFNAIWKDTSKPQVTPVNKFFQGQEKYKSCTFATYMMGITYQAEQPESKGKPMDQALYSLNTLATLLGASWPEFLPDIVVTKFTCNTNNDILSLQAGIDLKKLPAQSDEALQFFGSLFNVQQIQVSVMFNYQVGLNIFGTRLSIGLDAMHVPFDGTTTFTINKPAVTIDINPLFKFVVFTVTGDMPFDIFDTKFEADLSMTIDNIEAAFGVVIKGDKGALPAPPVMKGVHFDSFGVGIGIIFEPPSGAIGLSGQFHIGEAENNTIVPLDDTSFVVVCQLLEEVPNPLYISFYVPKMHLTDVYTVFTNAQCPVDVPVLFSDLSFQWSEDPMKPVVLPDGSLSNMGYGFSAAADIFGLDFYGDVELNLTDGVKADIEMSPLSLGNIFSIKGDGAGVTLKVDANDNPIKNNQIITKAAQKQALKDAKTKQMVPPGGAVLKIQTTASPFLHLNGSINLFEVENWHLDADITSNGIKFDVGFTGILTSDMSCTLSDWHNLAATFQYGINDNISLGSIGGVSLGSIHLEALVGAHFALNTSSSDIKLSVGGNFDFEGINRSFGDFTADINISNVTGLLDAILNYIENNVKDIFGDILNEAGAWASKVQQDVIQGIDSVAHVLQTAFDQDANQVAATMRDAGFTADTVAAGLRQAFGQSATAIAQTMQQVGYAGQEVASALQSVFGNDAAQIASALQSAYGWSADQIQGVLGQIGFAANDIAQAFQSLGGEFADLGNQILHGLDPSNWPNPFGDGFP
;
A
#
# COMPACT_ATOMS: atom_id res chain seq x y z
N MET A 1 -23.40 63.52 26.20
CA MET A 1 -22.75 64.50 25.30
C MET A 1 -22.36 65.70 26.15
N SER A 2 -21.06 65.89 26.39
CA SER A 2 -20.56 67.14 27.00
C SER A 2 -20.84 68.30 26.04
N PRO A 3 -21.11 69.53 26.53
CA PRO A 3 -21.30 70.68 25.65
C PRO A 3 -20.02 70.89 24.81
N PRO A 4 -20.13 71.40 23.57
CA PRO A 4 -18.96 71.69 22.75
C PRO A 4 -18.07 72.69 23.50
N GLN A 5 -16.86 72.27 23.87
CA GLN A 5 -15.86 73.18 24.43
C GLN A 5 -15.52 74.23 23.37
N SER A 6 -15.69 75.52 23.70
CA SER A 6 -15.28 76.61 22.82
C SER A 6 -13.77 76.53 22.60
N VAL A 7 -13.33 76.52 21.34
CA VAL A 7 -11.91 76.39 21.03
C VAL A 7 -11.15 77.65 21.52
N PRO A 8 -10.01 77.51 22.23
CA PRO A 8 -9.35 78.66 22.85
C PRO A 8 -8.82 79.69 21.84
N LYS A 9 -8.82 80.97 22.22
CA LYS A 9 -8.17 82.05 21.48
C LYS A 9 -7.02 82.62 22.29
N ILE A 10 -5.84 82.70 21.69
CA ILE A 10 -4.65 83.27 22.34
C ILE A 10 -4.21 84.55 21.62
N SER A 11 -3.59 85.46 22.38
CA SER A 11 -2.95 86.65 21.82
C SER A 11 -1.47 86.35 21.58
N LEU A 12 -1.05 86.30 20.31
CA LEU A 12 0.33 86.04 19.90
C LEU A 12 1.00 87.32 19.38
N ALA A 13 2.04 87.77 20.06
CA ALA A 13 2.83 88.94 19.66
C ALA A 13 4.00 88.54 18.75
N ASN A 14 4.08 89.15 17.56
CA ASN A 14 5.23 89.05 16.67
C ASN A 14 6.12 90.29 16.84
N ASN A 15 7.22 90.14 17.59
CA ASN A 15 8.16 91.23 17.85
C ASN A 15 9.25 91.36 16.77
N LEU A 16 9.16 90.59 15.68
CA LEU A 16 10.14 90.54 14.59
C LEU A 16 9.79 91.55 13.48
N GLU A 17 10.78 91.85 12.63
CA GLU A 17 10.64 92.73 11.45
C GLU A 17 9.99 92.04 10.24
N PHE A 18 9.62 90.78 10.35
CA PHE A 18 9.00 89.99 9.29
C PHE A 18 7.77 89.24 9.78
N ASN A 19 6.90 88.85 8.84
CA ASN A 19 5.69 88.10 9.14
C ASN A 19 6.04 86.68 9.60
N VAL A 20 5.25 86.14 10.52
CA VAL A 20 5.38 84.74 10.97
C VAL A 20 4.13 83.94 10.66
N THR A 21 4.30 82.67 10.32
CA THR A 21 3.19 81.72 10.17
C THR A 21 3.14 80.82 11.38
N VAL A 22 1.93 80.60 11.90
CA VAL A 22 1.66 79.77 13.07
C VAL A 22 0.98 78.49 12.61
N TYR A 23 1.56 77.36 12.98
CA TYR A 23 1.05 76.03 12.70
C TYR A 23 0.63 75.35 14.00
N ASP A 24 -0.51 74.66 14.01
CA ASP A 24 -0.85 73.70 15.07
C ASP A 24 -0.31 72.31 14.70
N SER A 25 0.40 71.69 15.63
CA SER A 25 1.08 70.39 15.50
C SER A 25 0.48 69.33 16.44
N PHE A 26 -0.59 69.67 17.18
CA PHE A 26 -1.13 68.80 18.21
C PHE A 26 -1.84 67.55 17.66
N SER A 27 -1.71 66.44 18.39
CA SER A 27 -2.39 65.16 18.16
C SER A 27 -2.97 64.61 19.45
N ASP A 28 -4.27 64.34 19.48
CA ASP A 28 -4.95 63.70 20.62
C ASP A 28 -4.41 62.29 20.92
N GLN A 29 -3.90 61.61 19.88
CA GLN A 29 -3.36 60.26 19.99
C GLN A 29 -1.90 60.22 20.45
N ASP A 30 -1.16 61.33 20.33
CA ASP A 30 0.25 61.38 20.71
C ASP A 30 0.64 62.75 21.29
N LYS A 31 0.48 62.86 22.61
CA LYS A 31 0.79 64.07 23.39
C LYS A 31 2.31 64.32 23.54
N SER A 32 3.13 63.33 23.19
CA SER A 32 4.60 63.43 23.19
C SER A 32 5.17 63.86 21.85
N ASN A 33 4.34 63.98 20.82
CA ASN A 33 4.80 64.26 19.47
C ASN A 33 5.46 65.66 19.36
N TYR A 34 6.70 65.68 18.86
CA TYR A 34 7.39 66.92 18.53
C TYR A 34 7.05 67.43 17.12
N PHE A 35 6.57 66.55 16.23
CA PHE A 35 6.24 66.83 14.84
C PHE A 35 4.96 66.10 14.44
N GLY A 36 3.80 66.69 14.73
CA GLY A 36 2.51 66.21 14.22
C GLY A 36 2.23 66.69 12.82
N THR A 37 1.00 66.42 12.35
CA THR A 37 0.48 67.07 11.15
C THR A 37 0.44 68.57 11.40
N LEU A 38 1.27 69.34 10.69
CA LEU A 38 1.20 70.79 10.76
C LEU A 38 -0.04 71.28 10.02
N THR A 39 -0.85 72.10 10.70
CA THR A 39 -1.94 72.85 10.06
C THR A 39 -1.66 74.33 10.21
N SER A 40 -1.54 75.09 9.12
CA SER A 40 -1.46 76.55 9.19
C SER A 40 -2.75 77.12 9.79
N ILE A 41 -2.65 77.89 10.88
CA ILE A 41 -3.81 78.46 11.58
C ILE A 41 -3.83 79.99 11.58
N ALA A 42 -2.68 80.65 11.41
CA ALA A 42 -2.60 82.10 11.32
C ALA A 42 -1.30 82.59 10.67
N THR A 43 -1.34 83.78 10.07
CA THR A 43 -0.14 84.57 9.75
C THR A 43 -0.20 85.85 10.57
N VAL A 44 0.83 86.11 11.38
CA VAL A 44 0.93 87.30 12.23
C VAL A 44 1.93 88.29 11.62
N PRO A 45 1.47 89.47 11.16
CA PRO A 45 2.34 90.46 10.56
C PRO A 45 3.47 90.95 11.47
N ALA A 46 4.58 91.40 10.89
CA ALA A 46 5.71 92.01 11.59
C ALA A 46 5.26 93.10 12.59
N LYS A 47 5.85 93.12 13.80
CA LYS A 47 5.57 94.12 14.85
C LYS A 47 4.10 94.27 15.25
N THR A 48 3.30 93.22 15.08
CA THR A 48 1.88 93.21 15.48
C THR A 48 1.59 92.14 16.51
N THR A 49 0.42 92.25 17.14
CA THR A 49 -0.16 91.18 17.96
C THR A 49 -1.46 90.75 17.32
N ALA A 50 -1.63 89.45 17.08
CA ALA A 50 -2.84 88.89 16.49
C ALA A 50 -3.52 87.92 17.46
N THR A 51 -4.84 87.86 17.38
CA THR A 51 -5.62 86.80 18.04
C THR A 51 -5.57 85.55 17.16
N VAL A 52 -5.03 84.46 17.69
CA VAL A 52 -4.92 83.16 17.02
C VAL A 52 -5.95 82.22 17.64
N GLU A 53 -6.86 81.71 16.81
CA GLU A 53 -7.82 80.68 17.21
C GLU A 53 -7.14 79.30 17.10
N LEU A 54 -7.05 78.59 18.22
CA LEU A 54 -6.43 77.27 18.27
C LEU A 54 -7.36 76.23 17.65
N LYS A 55 -6.88 75.00 17.44
CA LYS A 55 -7.74 73.88 17.00
C LYS A 55 -8.21 73.00 18.15
N HIS A 56 -7.50 73.01 19.29
CA HIS A 56 -7.73 72.08 20.38
C HIS A 56 -7.58 72.77 21.77
N PRO A 57 -8.23 72.25 22.83
CA PRO A 57 -8.02 72.67 24.23
C PRO A 57 -6.55 72.58 24.71
N ALA A 58 -5.77 71.67 24.13
CA ALA A 58 -4.33 71.60 24.28
C ALA A 58 -3.69 71.68 22.89
N SER A 59 -2.78 72.62 22.67
CA SER A 59 -2.13 72.79 21.36
C SER A 59 -0.61 72.90 21.50
N VAL A 60 0.10 72.44 20.48
CA VAL A 60 1.53 72.66 20.30
C VAL A 60 1.70 73.47 19.02
N LEU A 61 2.15 74.71 19.16
CA LEU A 61 2.29 75.63 18.05
C LEU A 61 3.74 75.69 17.58
N ILE A 62 3.92 75.64 16.26
CA ILE A 62 5.19 75.90 15.60
C ILE A 62 5.07 77.23 14.88
N VAL A 63 5.94 78.17 15.20
CA VAL A 63 6.02 79.48 14.57
C VAL A 63 7.19 79.47 13.59
N SER A 64 6.95 79.84 12.34
CA SER A 64 7.98 79.93 11.30
C SER A 64 8.03 81.31 10.67
N ASN A 65 9.14 81.62 10.00
CA ASN A 65 9.22 82.81 9.16
C ASN A 65 8.31 82.63 7.93
N ALA A 66 7.39 83.56 7.68
CA ALA A 66 6.39 83.41 6.61
C ALA A 66 6.97 83.46 5.18
N THR A 67 8.24 83.86 5.02
CA THR A 67 8.93 83.92 3.73
C THR A 67 9.89 82.76 3.54
N SER A 68 10.78 82.50 4.49
CA SER A 68 11.73 81.38 4.39
C SER A 68 11.16 80.03 4.83
N ASN A 69 10.00 80.03 5.48
CA ASN A 69 9.37 78.87 6.12
C ASN A 69 10.24 78.14 7.16
N SER A 70 11.36 78.75 7.57
CA SER A 70 12.23 78.21 8.61
C SER A 70 11.58 78.31 9.99
N PRO A 71 11.67 77.28 10.84
CA PRO A 71 11.10 77.31 12.18
C PRO A 71 11.83 78.32 13.07
N LEU A 72 11.07 78.95 13.98
CA LEU A 72 11.53 80.00 14.89
C LEU A 72 11.27 79.64 16.35
N ALA A 73 10.04 79.26 16.68
CA ALA A 73 9.65 78.98 18.06
C ALA A 73 8.64 77.84 18.17
N ARG A 74 8.68 77.13 19.29
CA ARG A 74 7.69 76.12 19.69
C ARG A 74 6.99 76.57 20.96
N ILE A 75 5.67 76.71 20.91
CA ILE A 75 4.84 77.18 22.02
C ILE A 75 3.88 76.07 22.42
N VAL A 76 3.85 75.70 23.70
CA VAL A 76 2.90 74.71 24.23
C VAL A 76 1.80 75.44 24.99
N TYR A 77 0.55 75.19 24.60
CA TYR A 77 -0.64 75.72 25.24
C TYR A 77 -1.44 74.58 25.88
N LEU A 78 -1.75 74.72 27.15
CA LEU A 78 -2.67 73.87 27.89
C LEU A 78 -3.75 74.76 28.49
N GLN A 79 -5.01 74.53 28.10
CA GLN A 79 -6.15 75.24 28.68
C GLN A 79 -6.14 75.14 30.21
N ASP A 80 -6.43 76.26 30.87
CA ASP A 80 -6.45 76.45 32.32
C ASP A 80 -5.10 76.34 33.05
N VAL A 81 -4.00 76.02 32.34
CA VAL A 81 -2.64 75.90 32.91
C VAL A 81 -1.70 76.98 32.38
N THR A 82 -1.75 77.28 31.08
CA THR A 82 -0.81 78.22 30.45
C THR A 82 -1.36 79.64 30.46
N ALA A 83 -0.75 80.54 31.25
CA ALA A 83 -1.00 81.99 31.16
C ALA A 83 0.05 82.65 30.24
N GLY A 84 -0.40 83.49 29.30
CA GLY A 84 0.47 84.25 28.39
C GLY A 84 1.43 85.22 29.12
N PRO A 85 2.25 86.00 28.39
CA PRO A 85 2.12 86.31 26.97
C PRO A 85 2.78 85.27 26.05
N PHE A 86 2.14 85.01 24.91
CA PHE A 86 2.75 84.26 23.81
C PHE A 86 3.42 85.25 22.86
N ALA A 87 4.72 85.10 22.61
CA ALA A 87 5.44 85.99 21.73
C ALA A 87 6.56 85.24 20.99
N VAL A 88 6.94 85.78 19.83
CA VAL A 88 8.16 85.39 19.10
C VAL A 88 9.03 86.63 18.89
N GLY A 89 10.34 86.52 19.09
CA GLY A 89 11.28 87.63 19.02
C GLY A 89 12.71 87.24 18.65
N GLU A 90 13.63 88.23 18.70
CA GLU A 90 15.01 88.07 18.22
C GLU A 90 15.81 86.95 18.95
N ALA A 91 15.44 86.64 20.19
CA ALA A 91 16.04 85.53 20.94
C ALA A 91 15.72 84.17 20.30
N ASP A 92 14.50 83.99 19.77
CA ASP A 92 14.07 82.77 19.09
C ASP A 92 14.80 82.63 17.74
N VAL A 93 14.93 83.74 17.00
CA VAL A 93 15.72 83.80 15.75
C VAL A 93 17.16 83.40 16.02
N LYS A 94 17.79 83.97 17.05
CA LYS A 94 19.17 83.65 17.43
C LYS A 94 19.31 82.19 17.86
N SER A 95 18.41 81.70 18.70
CA SER A 95 18.43 80.32 19.19
C SER A 95 18.32 79.30 18.04
N MET A 96 17.45 79.57 17.06
CA MET A 96 17.34 78.73 15.87
C MET A 96 18.54 78.85 14.94
N ALA A 97 19.11 80.05 14.76
CA ALA A 97 20.33 80.23 13.97
C ALA A 97 21.52 79.46 14.59
N ASP A 98 21.75 79.59 15.90
CA ASP A 98 22.78 78.86 16.62
C ASP A 98 22.53 77.33 16.56
N THR A 99 21.27 76.91 16.59
CA THR A 99 20.87 75.50 16.42
C THR A 99 21.22 74.98 15.02
N MET A 100 20.91 75.74 13.97
CA MET A 100 21.24 75.35 12.59
C MET A 100 22.76 75.28 12.37
N ASP A 101 23.50 76.21 12.96
CA ASP A 101 24.96 76.20 12.96
C ASP A 101 25.53 74.99 13.71
N PHE A 102 24.92 74.61 14.84
CA PHE A 102 25.27 73.40 15.57
C PHE A 102 25.00 72.13 14.75
N ILE A 103 23.82 72.01 14.15
CA ILE A 103 23.48 70.87 13.28
C ILE A 103 24.49 70.76 12.13
N LYS A 104 24.77 71.88 11.45
CA LYS A 104 25.79 71.93 10.39
C LYS A 104 27.18 71.52 10.89
N PHE A 105 27.54 71.91 12.10
CA PHE A 105 28.81 71.51 12.71
C PHE A 105 28.87 70.00 12.93
N ILE A 106 27.89 69.40 13.61
CA ILE A 106 27.90 67.96 13.93
C ILE A 106 27.80 67.08 12.68
N THR A 107 27.07 67.52 11.65
CA THR A 107 26.98 66.80 10.37
C THR A 107 28.33 66.75 9.64
N ASN A 108 29.09 67.85 9.67
CA ASN A 108 30.38 67.95 8.99
C ASN A 108 31.56 67.42 9.81
N ASN A 109 31.42 67.30 11.14
CA ASN A 109 32.51 66.95 12.05
C ASN A 109 32.13 65.72 12.90
N LYS A 110 31.84 64.58 12.24
CA LYS A 110 31.30 63.37 12.88
C LYS A 110 32.15 62.80 14.02
N ASN A 111 33.47 62.97 13.96
CA ASN A 111 34.44 62.42 14.92
C ASN A 111 34.92 63.45 15.96
N ASP A 112 34.42 64.69 15.90
CA ASP A 112 34.80 65.72 16.87
C ASP A 112 34.29 65.34 18.28
N PRO A 113 35.07 65.57 19.36
CA PRO A 113 34.65 65.21 20.71
C PRO A 113 33.29 65.77 21.13
N LEU A 114 32.94 66.98 20.66
CA LEU A 114 31.66 67.62 20.93
C LEU A 114 30.51 66.91 20.21
N THR A 115 30.73 66.49 18.95
CA THR A 115 29.78 65.67 18.19
C THR A 115 29.59 64.29 18.81
N VAL A 116 30.68 63.62 19.20
CA VAL A 116 30.63 62.30 19.85
C VAL A 116 29.90 62.37 21.18
N ALA A 117 30.20 63.38 22.01
CA ALA A 117 29.52 63.59 23.29
C ALA A 117 28.02 63.89 23.11
N PHE A 118 27.65 64.67 22.10
CA PHE A 118 26.25 64.95 21.79
C PHE A 118 25.53 63.69 21.29
N ASN A 119 26.12 62.95 20.35
CA ASN A 119 25.55 61.71 19.81
C ASN A 119 25.41 60.62 20.89
N ALA A 120 26.28 60.61 21.91
CA ALA A 120 26.18 59.69 23.03
C ALA A 120 24.92 59.93 23.89
N ILE A 121 24.42 61.17 23.96
CA ILE A 121 23.18 61.49 24.69
C ILE A 121 22.01 60.69 24.13
N TRP A 122 21.90 60.65 22.80
CA TRP A 122 20.83 59.92 22.10
C TRP A 122 20.90 58.40 22.27
N LYS A 123 22.05 57.86 22.68
CA LYS A 123 22.26 56.43 22.97
C LYS A 123 21.92 56.05 24.42
N ASP A 124 21.88 56.99 25.36
CA ASP A 124 21.46 56.75 26.75
C ASP A 124 19.97 57.04 26.89
N THR A 125 19.12 56.06 26.58
CA THR A 125 17.66 56.24 26.62
C THR A 125 17.04 55.94 27.99
N SER A 126 17.86 55.68 29.02
CA SER A 126 17.38 55.45 30.39
C SER A 126 16.62 56.65 30.97
N LYS A 127 16.68 57.80 30.31
CA LYS A 127 16.02 59.07 30.69
C LYS A 127 15.43 59.77 29.45
N PRO A 128 14.33 60.51 29.59
CA PRO A 128 13.83 61.38 28.53
C PRO A 128 14.90 62.39 28.07
N GLN A 129 15.16 62.43 26.76
CA GLN A 129 16.29 63.17 26.17
C GLN A 129 16.23 64.69 26.33
N VAL A 130 15.06 65.23 26.67
CA VAL A 130 14.85 66.67 26.89
C VAL A 130 15.84 67.23 27.91
N THR A 131 16.04 66.55 29.05
CA THR A 131 16.90 67.07 30.13
C THR A 131 18.38 66.95 29.81
N PRO A 132 18.90 65.79 29.38
CA PRO A 132 20.31 65.65 28.96
C PRO A 132 20.72 66.60 27.84
N VAL A 133 19.90 66.75 26.80
CA VAL A 133 20.19 67.64 25.66
C VAL A 133 20.21 69.10 26.08
N ASN A 134 19.24 69.56 26.88
CA ASN A 134 19.25 70.93 27.42
C ASN A 134 20.48 71.18 28.30
N LYS A 135 20.87 70.22 29.14
CA LYS A 135 22.08 70.32 29.97
C LYS A 135 23.35 70.37 29.12
N PHE A 136 23.42 69.59 28.04
CA PHE A 136 24.54 69.63 27.11
C PHE A 136 24.71 71.04 26.54
N PHE A 137 23.66 71.63 25.97
CA PHE A 137 23.75 72.95 25.37
C PHE A 137 24.07 74.05 26.39
N GLN A 138 23.52 73.98 27.61
CA GLN A 138 23.85 74.92 28.69
C GLN A 138 25.36 74.97 28.99
N GLY A 139 26.07 73.86 28.80
CA GLY A 139 27.53 73.76 28.97
C GLY A 139 28.35 74.22 27.77
N GLN A 140 27.74 74.52 26.63
CA GLN A 140 28.44 74.95 25.40
C GLN A 140 28.30 76.45 25.21
N GLU A 141 29.35 77.24 25.48
CA GLU A 141 29.29 78.72 25.39
C GLU A 141 28.81 79.21 24.02
N LYS A 142 29.25 78.57 22.93
CA LYS A 142 28.84 78.90 21.55
C LYS A 142 27.39 78.54 21.23
N TYR A 143 26.86 77.47 21.83
CA TYR A 143 25.54 76.90 21.50
C TYR A 143 24.57 76.96 22.69
N LYS A 144 24.81 77.86 23.65
CA LYS A 144 24.07 77.95 24.92
C LYS A 144 22.59 78.31 24.75
N SER A 145 22.26 78.98 23.66
CA SER A 145 20.90 79.34 23.27
C SER A 145 20.11 78.15 22.71
N CYS A 146 20.79 77.08 22.28
CA CYS A 146 20.15 75.89 21.75
C CYS A 146 19.44 75.13 22.88
N THR A 147 18.31 74.54 22.55
CA THR A 147 17.51 73.71 23.46
C THR A 147 17.13 72.42 22.75
N PHE A 148 16.61 71.45 23.49
CA PHE A 148 16.01 70.26 22.90
C PHE A 148 14.91 70.63 21.89
N ALA A 149 14.04 71.57 22.23
CA ALA A 149 12.94 71.98 21.36
C ALA A 149 13.45 72.61 20.05
N THR A 150 14.45 73.48 20.13
CA THR A 150 15.03 74.13 18.93
C THR A 150 15.81 73.13 18.10
N TYR A 151 16.57 72.23 18.74
CA TYR A 151 17.28 71.14 18.07
C TYR A 151 16.34 70.23 17.30
N MET A 152 15.27 69.77 17.94
CA MET A 152 14.25 68.94 17.28
C MET A 152 13.64 69.68 16.08
N MET A 153 13.24 70.95 16.22
CA MET A 153 12.72 71.73 15.09
C MET A 153 13.77 71.88 13.97
N GLY A 154 15.04 72.06 14.34
CA GLY A 154 16.14 72.19 13.41
C GLY A 154 16.39 70.92 12.59
N ILE A 155 16.43 69.75 13.22
CA ILE A 155 16.66 68.49 12.51
C ILE A 155 15.49 68.12 11.59
N THR A 156 14.25 68.43 11.99
CA THR A 156 13.07 68.22 11.13
C THR A 156 13.12 69.10 9.88
N TYR A 157 13.48 70.37 10.05
CA TYR A 157 13.69 71.28 8.91
C TYR A 157 14.88 70.85 8.03
N GLN A 158 15.93 70.28 8.60
CA GLN A 158 17.05 69.76 7.81
C GLN A 158 16.73 68.44 7.09
N ALA A 159 15.80 67.66 7.64
CA ALA A 159 15.29 66.46 6.99
C ALA A 159 14.34 66.76 5.82
N GLU A 160 13.96 68.02 5.57
CA GLU A 160 13.15 68.38 4.41
C GLU A 160 13.87 68.06 3.09
N GLN A 161 13.18 67.33 2.22
CA GLN A 161 13.65 67.01 0.89
C GLN A 161 13.83 68.30 0.06
N PRO A 162 14.84 68.37 -0.83
CA PRO A 162 15.14 69.56 -1.63
C PRO A 162 13.93 70.12 -2.40
N GLU A 163 13.04 69.25 -2.87
CA GLU A 163 11.83 69.59 -3.62
C GLU A 163 10.72 70.27 -2.80
N SER A 164 10.77 70.14 -1.47
CA SER A 164 9.83 70.77 -0.53
C SER A 164 10.45 71.89 0.29
N LYS A 165 11.79 72.00 0.29
CA LYS A 165 12.53 72.99 1.07
C LYS A 165 12.12 74.42 0.70
N GLY A 166 11.71 75.18 1.71
CA GLY A 166 11.24 76.56 1.55
C GLY A 166 9.77 76.72 1.14
N LYS A 167 9.02 75.62 0.97
CA LYS A 167 7.55 75.66 0.92
C LYS A 167 6.96 75.82 2.33
N PRO A 168 5.68 76.21 2.46
CA PRO A 168 4.98 76.18 3.75
C PRO A 168 5.18 74.84 4.48
N MET A 169 5.41 74.88 5.80
CA MET A 169 5.80 73.70 6.57
C MET A 169 4.73 72.58 6.57
N ASP A 170 3.46 72.90 6.30
CA ASP A 170 2.37 71.94 6.12
C ASP A 170 2.36 71.22 4.76
N GLN A 171 3.30 71.57 3.86
CA GLN A 171 3.53 70.95 2.55
C GLN A 171 4.91 70.29 2.45
N ALA A 172 5.66 70.22 3.55
CA ALA A 172 7.00 69.65 3.59
C ALA A 172 7.01 68.13 3.37
N LEU A 173 8.09 67.63 2.78
CA LEU A 173 8.39 66.21 2.62
C LEU A 173 9.67 65.91 3.38
N TYR A 174 9.64 64.91 4.25
CA TYR A 174 10.72 64.62 5.19
C TYR A 174 11.42 63.30 4.86
N SER A 175 12.76 63.31 4.94
CA SER A 175 13.66 62.16 4.87
C SER A 175 13.74 61.46 6.23
N LEU A 176 13.22 60.23 6.34
CA LEU A 176 13.39 59.44 7.57
C LEU A 176 14.85 59.03 7.81
N ASN A 177 15.65 58.82 6.74
CA ASN A 177 17.09 58.57 6.86
C ASN A 177 17.81 59.74 7.53
N THR A 178 17.60 60.95 7.01
CA THR A 178 18.24 62.15 7.54
C THR A 178 17.83 62.38 9.00
N LEU A 179 16.54 62.21 9.31
CA LEU A 179 16.01 62.35 10.66
C LEU A 179 16.62 61.31 11.61
N ALA A 180 16.62 60.03 11.25
CA ALA A 180 17.21 58.95 12.04
C ALA A 180 18.70 59.22 12.30
N THR A 181 19.45 59.62 11.27
CA THR A 181 20.88 59.92 11.36
C THR A 181 21.17 61.09 12.30
N LEU A 182 20.39 62.16 12.23
CA LEU A 182 20.52 63.32 13.12
C LEU A 182 20.10 63.01 14.56
N LEU A 183 19.22 62.02 14.75
CA LEU A 183 18.86 61.46 16.06
C LEU A 183 19.86 60.38 16.55
N GLY A 184 20.99 60.20 15.86
CA GLY A 184 22.06 59.31 16.28
C GLY A 184 21.90 57.83 15.92
N ALA A 185 20.88 57.47 15.13
CA ALA A 185 20.75 56.14 14.52
C ALA A 185 21.63 55.97 13.28
N SER A 186 21.97 54.72 12.97
CA SER A 186 22.65 54.36 11.72
C SER A 186 21.62 53.81 10.73
N TRP A 187 21.33 54.57 9.67
CA TRP A 187 20.49 54.09 8.58
C TRP A 187 21.25 53.03 7.76
N PRO A 188 20.68 51.84 7.48
CA PRO A 188 21.35 50.83 6.66
C PRO A 188 21.62 51.35 5.24
N GLU A 189 22.86 51.21 4.73
CA GLU A 189 23.26 51.74 3.41
C GLU A 189 22.46 51.15 2.24
N PHE A 190 21.95 49.92 2.40
CA PHE A 190 21.16 49.23 1.39
C PHE A 190 19.65 49.53 1.46
N LEU A 191 19.17 50.13 2.55
CA LEU A 191 17.76 50.50 2.70
C LEU A 191 17.57 51.90 2.08
N PRO A 192 16.73 52.06 1.04
CA PRO A 192 16.51 53.38 0.46
C PRO A 192 15.83 54.31 1.46
N ASP A 193 15.97 55.63 1.26
CA ASP A 193 15.31 56.61 2.12
C ASP A 193 13.78 56.51 2.00
N ILE A 194 13.11 56.64 3.14
CA ILE A 194 11.65 56.65 3.22
C ILE A 194 11.21 58.11 3.34
N VAL A 195 10.55 58.63 2.30
CA VAL A 195 10.07 60.01 2.24
C VAL A 195 8.62 60.09 2.68
N VAL A 196 8.33 60.94 3.66
CA VAL A 196 7.00 61.02 4.30
C VAL A 196 6.52 62.46 4.43
N THR A 197 5.20 62.65 4.44
CA THR A 197 4.58 63.97 4.70
C THR A 197 4.33 64.20 6.19
N LYS A 198 4.24 63.10 6.97
CA LYS A 198 3.90 63.08 8.39
C LYS A 198 4.62 61.92 9.04
N PHE A 199 5.14 62.13 10.24
CA PHE A 199 5.74 61.07 11.03
C PHE A 199 5.54 61.35 12.52
N THR A 200 5.74 60.35 13.36
CA THR A 200 5.93 60.51 14.79
C THR A 200 7.29 59.93 15.16
N CYS A 201 7.87 60.41 16.25
CA CYS A 201 9.15 59.94 16.74
C CYS A 201 9.04 59.67 18.23
N ASN A 202 9.40 58.46 18.64
CA ASN A 202 9.40 58.03 20.03
C ASN A 202 10.74 57.37 20.38
N THR A 203 11.30 57.71 21.54
CA THR A 203 12.54 57.11 22.04
C THR A 203 12.26 56.52 23.42
N ASN A 204 12.10 55.19 23.51
CA ASN A 204 11.82 54.47 24.75
C ASN A 204 12.64 53.17 24.78
N ASN A 205 13.18 52.80 25.94
CA ASN A 205 13.84 51.50 26.19
C ASN A 205 14.89 51.10 25.13
N ASP A 206 15.77 52.02 24.79
CA ASP A 206 16.88 51.91 23.83
C ASP A 206 16.44 51.73 22.38
N ILE A 207 15.20 52.08 22.07
CA ILE A 207 14.63 52.04 20.73
C ILE A 207 14.22 53.44 20.29
N LEU A 208 14.76 53.92 19.17
CA LEU A 208 14.17 55.02 18.39
C LEU A 208 13.16 54.41 17.42
N SER A 209 11.89 54.77 17.55
CA SER A 209 10.81 54.38 16.64
C SER A 209 10.34 55.61 15.86
N LEU A 210 10.49 55.57 14.54
CA LEU A 210 9.94 56.54 13.60
C LEU A 210 8.71 55.91 12.95
N GLN A 211 7.52 56.44 13.23
CA GLN A 211 6.28 55.90 12.67
C GLN A 211 5.75 56.85 11.60
N ALA A 212 5.30 56.34 10.47
CA ALA A 212 4.77 57.18 9.40
C ALA A 212 3.83 56.40 8.47
N GLY A 213 2.89 57.13 7.87
CA GLY A 213 2.12 56.62 6.74
C GLY A 213 2.90 56.79 5.45
N ILE A 214 3.16 55.69 4.73
CA ILE A 214 3.83 55.71 3.43
C ILE A 214 2.80 55.50 2.33
N ASP A 215 2.90 56.31 1.27
CA ASP A 215 2.23 56.07 0.00
C ASP A 215 3.03 55.07 -0.83
N LEU A 216 2.45 53.89 -1.09
CA LEU A 216 3.13 52.81 -1.81
C LEU A 216 3.57 53.23 -3.22
N LYS A 217 2.86 54.17 -3.86
CA LYS A 217 3.23 54.68 -5.20
C LYS A 217 4.49 55.54 -5.20
N LYS A 218 4.94 55.99 -4.02
CA LYS A 218 6.11 56.85 -3.85
C LYS A 218 7.31 56.09 -3.29
N LEU A 219 7.17 54.79 -3.05
CA LEU A 219 8.29 53.97 -2.62
C LEU A 219 9.29 53.79 -3.76
N PRO A 220 10.60 53.86 -3.47
CA PRO A 220 11.63 53.54 -4.45
C PRO A 220 11.64 52.03 -4.72
N ALA A 221 11.48 51.64 -5.98
CA ALA A 221 11.54 50.24 -6.43
C ALA A 221 12.48 50.07 -7.63
N GLN A 222 12.95 48.83 -7.83
CA GLN A 222 13.80 48.49 -8.98
C GLN A 222 13.02 48.47 -10.31
N SER A 223 11.71 48.23 -10.25
CA SER A 223 10.79 48.32 -11.40
C SER A 223 9.36 48.64 -10.94
N ASP A 224 8.56 49.19 -11.86
CA ASP A 224 7.14 49.49 -11.61
C ASP A 224 6.33 48.21 -11.34
N GLU A 225 6.71 47.10 -11.97
CA GLU A 225 6.07 45.79 -11.79
C GLU A 225 6.31 45.24 -10.39
N ALA A 226 7.54 45.39 -9.85
CA ALA A 226 7.85 44.98 -8.48
C ALA A 226 7.06 45.82 -7.45
N LEU A 227 6.88 47.12 -7.73
CA LEU A 227 6.07 48.01 -6.90
C LEU A 227 4.58 47.65 -6.97
N GLN A 228 4.07 47.32 -8.16
CA GLN A 228 2.69 46.88 -8.36
C GLN A 228 2.43 45.54 -7.66
N PHE A 229 3.36 44.59 -7.77
CA PHE A 229 3.30 43.30 -7.07
C PHE A 229 3.32 43.49 -5.55
N PHE A 230 4.26 44.27 -5.02
CA PHE A 230 4.29 44.57 -3.58
C PHE A 230 3.01 45.27 -3.14
N GLY A 231 2.49 46.21 -3.93
CA GLY A 231 1.22 46.89 -3.66
C GLY A 231 0.01 45.95 -3.68
N SER A 232 -0.01 44.94 -4.55
CA SER A 232 -1.09 43.96 -4.60
C SER A 232 -1.16 43.08 -3.35
N LEU A 233 -0.07 42.96 -2.59
CA LEU A 233 -0.05 42.19 -1.35
C LEU A 233 -0.92 42.80 -0.25
N PHE A 234 -1.21 44.11 -0.30
CA PHE A 234 -1.78 44.81 0.86
C PHE A 234 -3.13 45.47 0.59
N ASN A 235 -3.57 45.55 -0.67
CA ASN A 235 -4.84 46.17 -1.11
C ASN A 235 -5.15 47.53 -0.44
N VAL A 236 -4.12 48.29 -0.06
CA VAL A 236 -4.22 49.61 0.58
C VAL A 236 -3.36 50.62 -0.18
N GLN A 237 -3.81 51.86 -0.23
CA GLN A 237 -3.04 52.94 -0.86
C GLN A 237 -1.89 53.42 0.04
N GLN A 238 -2.07 53.35 1.36
CA GLN A 238 -1.09 53.78 2.36
C GLN A 238 -0.90 52.70 3.42
N ILE A 239 0.35 52.47 3.81
CA ILE A 239 0.71 51.57 4.92
C ILE A 239 1.27 52.38 6.07
N GLN A 240 0.89 52.04 7.31
CA GLN A 240 1.55 52.57 8.49
C GLN A 240 2.79 51.73 8.77
N VAL A 241 3.95 52.38 8.81
CA VAL A 241 5.21 51.74 9.15
C VAL A 241 5.74 52.26 10.47
N SER A 242 6.46 51.40 11.17
CA SER A 242 7.33 51.77 12.29
C SER A 242 8.75 51.33 11.98
N VAL A 243 9.66 52.28 11.77
CA VAL A 243 11.09 52.02 11.62
C VAL A 243 11.74 52.14 12.99
N MET A 244 12.26 51.04 13.51
CA MET A 244 12.81 50.91 14.85
C MET A 244 14.32 50.70 14.79
N PHE A 245 15.09 51.53 15.51
CA PHE A 245 16.54 51.43 15.66
C PHE A 245 16.88 51.07 17.10
N ASN A 246 17.61 49.98 17.30
CA ASN A 246 18.02 49.52 18.63
C ASN A 246 19.45 50.00 18.95
N TYR A 247 19.62 50.70 20.08
CA TYR A 247 20.90 51.30 20.49
C TYR A 247 21.73 50.44 21.45
N GLN A 248 21.20 49.32 21.98
CA GLN A 248 21.94 48.43 22.87
C GLN A 248 23.03 47.66 22.11
N VAL A 249 24.30 47.94 22.44
CA VAL A 249 25.47 47.19 21.96
C VAL A 249 25.67 45.97 22.86
N GLY A 250 24.82 44.96 22.69
CA GLY A 250 24.85 43.76 23.54
C GLY A 250 24.00 42.63 22.99
N LEU A 251 24.49 41.95 21.95
CA LEU A 251 24.06 40.64 21.48
C LEU A 251 22.55 40.39 21.19
N ASN A 252 21.71 41.41 21.03
CA ASN A 252 20.36 41.23 20.47
C ASN A 252 20.32 41.59 18.98
N ILE A 253 20.79 40.64 18.18
CA ILE A 253 20.48 40.21 16.80
C ILE A 253 19.85 41.13 15.71
N PHE A 254 19.28 42.32 15.96
CA PHE A 254 18.68 43.15 14.89
C PHE A 254 18.94 44.65 15.12
N GLY A 255 19.66 45.30 14.19
CA GLY A 255 20.06 46.71 14.30
C GLY A 255 18.99 47.69 13.81
N THR A 256 18.19 47.27 12.82
CA THR A 256 17.04 48.03 12.31
C THR A 256 15.90 47.06 12.06
N ARG A 257 14.70 47.39 12.56
CA ARG A 257 13.46 46.63 12.30
C ARG A 257 12.45 47.55 11.67
N LEU A 258 11.87 47.12 10.56
CA LEU A 258 10.70 47.76 9.97
C LEU A 258 9.48 46.90 10.29
N SER A 259 8.49 47.48 10.96
CA SER A 259 7.25 46.81 11.32
C SER A 259 6.06 47.44 10.60
N ILE A 260 5.17 46.61 10.08
CA ILE A 260 3.98 46.98 9.33
C ILE A 260 2.81 46.17 9.92
N GLY A 261 1.73 46.85 10.29
CA GLY A 261 0.49 46.21 10.74
C GLY A 261 -0.64 46.54 9.78
N LEU A 262 -1.42 45.53 9.38
CA LEU A 262 -2.51 45.67 8.41
C LEU A 262 -3.74 44.88 8.87
N ASP A 263 -4.89 45.13 8.25
CA ASP A 263 -6.10 44.35 8.47
C ASP A 263 -6.08 43.02 7.68
N ALA A 264 -5.45 43.01 6.50
CA ALA A 264 -5.27 41.84 5.65
C ALA A 264 -4.01 41.95 4.78
N MET A 265 -3.47 40.80 4.36
CA MET A 265 -2.40 40.68 3.35
C MET A 265 -2.73 39.51 2.43
N HIS A 266 -2.61 39.71 1.12
CA HIS A 266 -2.89 38.73 0.08
C HIS A 266 -1.58 38.22 -0.53
N VAL A 267 -1.30 36.92 -0.40
CA VAL A 267 -0.10 36.28 -0.95
C VAL A 267 -0.49 35.48 -2.20
N PRO A 268 0.11 35.72 -3.38
CA PRO A 268 -0.15 34.92 -4.57
C PRO A 268 0.29 33.46 -4.36
N PHE A 269 -0.56 32.48 -4.65
CA PHE A 269 -0.28 31.07 -4.36
C PHE A 269 0.07 30.25 -5.61
N ASP A 270 -0.68 30.41 -6.71
CA ASP A 270 -0.48 29.66 -7.96
C ASP A 270 -0.63 30.53 -9.23
N GLY A 271 -0.51 31.85 -9.08
CA GLY A 271 -0.67 32.82 -10.18
C GLY A 271 -2.12 33.13 -10.56
N THR A 272 -3.10 32.37 -10.05
CA THR A 272 -4.54 32.62 -10.27
C THR A 272 -5.31 32.89 -8.98
N THR A 273 -4.85 32.33 -7.86
CA THR A 273 -5.47 32.46 -6.54
C THR A 273 -4.58 33.19 -5.54
N THR A 274 -5.22 33.87 -4.60
CA THR A 274 -4.57 34.60 -3.49
C THR A 274 -4.89 33.93 -2.16
N PHE A 275 -3.90 33.89 -1.29
CA PHE A 275 -3.96 33.41 0.09
C PHE A 275 -4.03 34.59 1.05
N THR A 276 -5.09 34.69 1.85
CA THR A 276 -5.32 35.88 2.71
C THR A 276 -4.93 35.62 4.15
N ILE A 277 -4.04 36.48 4.68
CA ILE A 277 -3.64 36.52 6.08
C ILE A 277 -4.39 37.69 6.74
N ASN A 278 -5.21 37.40 7.73
CA ASN A 278 -5.98 38.39 8.49
C ASN A 278 -5.14 38.96 9.63
N LYS A 279 -5.29 40.27 9.87
CA LYS A 279 -4.54 41.05 10.88
C LYS A 279 -3.02 40.80 10.85
N PRO A 280 -2.36 40.83 9.67
CA PRO A 280 -0.97 40.45 9.60
C PRO A 280 -0.08 41.50 10.27
N ALA A 281 0.85 41.02 11.07
CA ALA A 281 2.01 41.76 11.54
C ALA A 281 3.23 41.31 10.73
N VAL A 282 3.71 42.21 9.88
CA VAL A 282 4.90 42.01 9.04
C VAL A 282 6.08 42.71 9.68
N THR A 283 7.17 41.99 9.92
CA THR A 283 8.44 42.56 10.36
C THR A 283 9.55 42.24 9.39
N ILE A 284 10.33 43.25 9.06
CA ILE A 284 11.52 43.15 8.23
C ILE A 284 12.71 43.46 9.13
N ASP A 285 13.46 42.43 9.45
CA ASP A 285 14.57 42.47 10.37
C ASP A 285 15.89 42.56 9.61
N ILE A 286 16.58 43.69 9.77
CA ILE A 286 17.85 43.98 9.11
C ILE A 286 18.98 43.74 10.11
N ASN A 287 19.77 42.70 9.85
CA ASN A 287 20.97 42.42 10.62
C ASN A 287 22.21 43.03 9.94
N PRO A 288 22.85 44.05 10.54
CA PRO A 288 24.02 44.70 9.95
C PRO A 288 25.28 43.82 9.93
N LEU A 289 25.35 42.73 10.72
CA LEU A 289 26.49 41.82 10.78
C LEU A 289 26.45 40.74 9.69
N PHE A 290 25.27 40.19 9.38
CA PHE A 290 25.14 39.02 8.52
C PHE A 290 24.66 39.32 7.09
N LYS A 291 24.35 40.59 6.75
CA LYS A 291 23.94 41.03 5.41
C LYS A 291 22.77 40.25 4.80
N PHE A 292 21.91 39.64 5.60
CA PHE A 292 20.64 39.09 5.15
C PHE A 292 19.48 39.79 5.85
N VAL A 293 18.32 39.75 5.21
CA VAL A 293 17.06 40.33 5.70
C VAL A 293 16.15 39.17 6.06
N VAL A 294 15.59 39.19 7.27
CA VAL A 294 14.56 38.22 7.67
C VAL A 294 13.21 38.88 7.52
N PHE A 295 12.35 38.32 6.69
CA PHE A 295 10.95 38.72 6.60
C PHE A 295 10.15 37.79 7.47
N THR A 296 9.47 38.33 8.48
CA THR A 296 8.52 37.58 9.30
C THR A 296 7.12 38.11 9.06
N VAL A 297 6.17 37.23 8.73
CA VAL A 297 4.75 37.57 8.65
C VAL A 297 4.02 36.70 9.66
N THR A 298 3.29 37.32 10.59
CA THR A 298 2.41 36.61 11.51
C THR A 298 0.98 37.10 11.34
N GLY A 299 -0.02 36.23 11.51
CA GLY A 299 -1.43 36.64 11.42
C GLY A 299 -2.37 35.47 11.51
N ASP A 300 -3.67 35.74 11.35
CA ASP A 300 -4.72 34.77 11.49
C ASP A 300 -5.16 34.27 10.10
N MET A 301 -5.49 32.99 9.96
CA MET A 301 -6.06 32.48 8.72
C MET A 301 -7.21 31.50 8.97
N PRO A 302 -8.31 31.58 8.20
CA PRO A 302 -9.39 30.62 8.28
C PRO A 302 -9.02 29.31 7.55
N PHE A 303 -9.54 28.20 8.07
CA PHE A 303 -9.48 26.88 7.46
C PHE A 303 -10.86 26.23 7.51
N ASP A 304 -11.30 25.66 6.40
CA ASP A 304 -12.51 24.84 6.37
C ASP A 304 -12.07 23.40 6.06
N ILE A 305 -12.32 22.47 7.00
CA ILE A 305 -11.92 21.05 6.90
C ILE A 305 -13.18 20.21 7.11
N PHE A 306 -13.64 19.50 6.08
CA PHE A 306 -14.84 18.65 6.10
C PHE A 306 -16.03 19.38 6.75
N ASP A 307 -16.38 20.56 6.21
CA ASP A 307 -17.43 21.46 6.70
C ASP A 307 -17.22 22.07 8.10
N THR A 308 -16.08 21.81 8.75
CA THR A 308 -15.74 22.38 10.06
C THR A 308 -14.78 23.56 9.91
N LYS A 309 -15.09 24.69 10.55
CA LYS A 309 -14.32 25.93 10.45
C LYS A 309 -13.34 26.10 11.60
N PHE A 310 -12.10 26.46 11.28
CA PHE A 310 -11.02 26.71 12.23
C PHE A 310 -10.35 28.06 11.93
N GLU A 311 -9.79 28.70 12.96
CA GLU A 311 -8.83 29.80 12.80
C GLU A 311 -7.43 29.28 13.14
N ALA A 312 -6.38 29.82 12.51
CA ALA A 312 -5.00 29.45 12.83
C ALA A 312 -4.09 30.68 12.91
N ASP A 313 -3.15 30.66 13.85
CA ASP A 313 -1.98 31.53 13.87
C ASP A 313 -0.95 31.03 12.84
N LEU A 314 -0.65 31.89 11.87
CA LEU A 314 0.39 31.71 10.88
C LEU A 314 1.65 32.47 11.29
N SER A 315 2.82 31.88 11.03
CA SER A 315 4.12 32.54 11.10
C SER A 315 4.98 32.11 9.91
N MET A 316 5.26 33.02 8.99
CA MET A 316 6.14 32.81 7.84
C MET A 316 7.48 33.49 8.09
N THR A 317 8.60 32.81 7.86
CA THR A 317 9.95 33.36 7.85
C THR A 317 10.58 33.12 6.48
N ILE A 318 11.02 34.17 5.80
CA ILE A 318 11.59 34.08 4.44
C ILE A 318 13.08 34.43 4.49
N ASP A 319 13.92 33.59 3.84
CA ASP A 319 15.33 33.89 3.54
C ASP A 319 15.57 34.06 2.02
N ASN A 320 16.81 33.96 1.55
CA ASN A 320 17.15 34.19 0.13
C ASN A 320 16.88 32.99 -0.80
N ILE A 321 16.46 31.83 -0.28
CA ILE A 321 16.27 30.58 -1.05
C ILE A 321 14.94 29.90 -0.68
N GLU A 322 14.50 29.96 0.58
CA GLU A 322 13.29 29.27 1.08
C GLU A 322 12.44 30.14 2.03
N ALA A 323 11.16 29.79 2.15
CA ALA A 323 10.29 30.31 3.20
C ALA A 323 9.86 29.16 4.12
N ALA A 324 10.06 29.34 5.41
CA ALA A 324 9.60 28.44 6.45
C ALA A 324 8.28 28.95 7.03
N PHE A 325 7.27 28.07 7.09
CA PHE A 325 5.99 28.38 7.70
C PHE A 325 5.81 27.56 8.98
N GLY A 326 5.44 28.23 10.06
CA GLY A 326 4.83 27.63 11.23
C GLY A 326 3.35 27.96 11.26
N VAL A 327 2.51 26.98 11.57
CA VAL A 327 1.07 27.17 11.67
C VAL A 327 0.55 26.51 12.94
N VAL A 328 -0.31 27.20 13.68
CA VAL A 328 -0.92 26.73 14.92
C VAL A 328 -2.42 26.98 14.88
N ILE A 329 -3.25 25.95 14.96
CA ILE A 329 -4.71 26.11 14.98
C ILE A 329 -5.18 26.66 16.34
N LYS A 330 -6.09 27.63 16.31
CA LYS A 330 -6.81 28.19 17.46
C LYS A 330 -8.09 27.39 17.74
N GLY A 331 -8.26 26.88 18.96
CA GLY A 331 -9.51 26.22 19.38
C GLY A 331 -9.30 24.93 20.18
N ASP A 332 -10.38 24.13 20.28
CA ASP A 332 -10.37 22.82 20.94
C ASP A 332 -9.39 21.87 20.25
N LYS A 333 -8.60 21.14 21.03
CA LYS A 333 -7.65 20.12 20.53
C LYS A 333 -8.36 18.79 20.22
N GLY A 334 -9.66 18.84 19.96
CA GLY A 334 -10.49 17.68 19.68
C GLY A 334 -10.15 17.04 18.34
N ALA A 335 -10.67 15.83 18.12
CA ALA A 335 -10.49 15.09 16.88
C ALA A 335 -11.13 15.80 15.68
N LEU A 336 -10.56 15.65 14.49
CA LEU A 336 -11.23 16.07 13.26
C LEU A 336 -12.38 15.11 12.91
N PRO A 337 -13.41 15.57 12.18
CA PRO A 337 -14.38 14.67 11.58
C PRO A 337 -13.67 13.64 10.70
N ALA A 338 -14.17 12.41 10.69
CA ALA A 338 -13.72 11.38 9.77
C ALA A 338 -13.87 11.88 8.31
N PRO A 339 -12.93 11.53 7.41
CA PRO A 339 -13.08 11.81 6.00
C PRO A 339 -14.42 11.27 5.48
N PRO A 340 -15.06 11.94 4.52
CA PRO A 340 -16.21 11.37 3.84
C PRO A 340 -15.88 9.97 3.31
N VAL A 341 -16.82 9.01 3.45
CA VAL A 341 -16.67 7.60 3.02
C VAL A 341 -15.78 6.71 3.91
N MET A 342 -14.81 7.25 4.66
CA MET A 342 -13.93 6.47 5.56
C MET A 342 -14.41 6.53 7.02
N LYS A 343 -15.59 5.96 7.30
CA LYS A 343 -16.26 6.13 8.60
C LYS A 343 -15.50 5.58 9.81
N GLY A 344 -14.60 4.63 9.59
CA GLY A 344 -13.78 4.04 10.64
C GLY A 344 -12.45 4.76 10.86
N VAL A 345 -12.12 5.80 10.07
CA VAL A 345 -10.88 6.58 10.26
C VAL A 345 -11.15 7.74 11.20
N HIS A 346 -10.43 7.78 12.31
CA HIS A 346 -10.58 8.79 13.36
C HIS A 346 -9.28 9.58 13.51
N PHE A 347 -9.35 10.89 13.34
CA PHE A 347 -8.18 11.77 13.43
C PHE A 347 -7.98 12.28 14.85
N ASP A 348 -7.06 11.67 15.59
CA ASP A 348 -6.80 11.96 17.01
C ASP A 348 -6.15 13.31 17.26
N SER A 349 -5.24 13.69 16.36
CA SER A 349 -4.52 14.96 16.45
C SER A 349 -4.08 15.38 15.07
N PHE A 350 -3.99 16.69 14.85
CA PHE A 350 -3.60 17.24 13.57
C PHE A 350 -2.88 18.57 13.77
N GLY A 351 -1.91 18.81 12.90
CA GLY A 351 -1.20 20.07 12.75
C GLY A 351 -1.32 20.53 11.30
N VAL A 352 -1.09 21.82 11.07
CA VAL A 352 -1.15 22.41 9.74
C VAL A 352 0.28 22.60 9.23
N GLY A 353 0.53 22.18 7.99
CA GLY A 353 1.78 22.43 7.28
C GLY A 353 1.52 23.25 6.02
N ILE A 354 2.27 24.34 5.86
CA ILE A 354 2.26 25.14 4.62
C ILE A 354 3.69 25.14 4.06
N GLY A 355 3.84 24.84 2.78
CA GLY A 355 5.13 24.94 2.09
C GLY A 355 4.98 25.66 0.75
N ILE A 356 5.84 26.65 0.50
CA ILE A 356 5.91 27.36 -0.78
C ILE A 356 7.32 27.20 -1.34
N ILE A 357 7.42 26.72 -2.58
CA ILE A 357 8.67 26.59 -3.34
C ILE A 357 8.67 27.67 -4.41
N PHE A 358 9.66 28.58 -4.41
CA PHE A 358 9.64 29.77 -5.25
C PHE A 358 10.05 29.56 -6.71
N GLU A 359 10.77 28.48 -7.06
CA GLU A 359 11.27 28.29 -8.43
C GLU A 359 11.16 26.82 -8.94
N PRO A 360 10.27 26.53 -9.90
CA PRO A 360 9.14 27.38 -10.32
C PRO A 360 8.13 27.55 -9.17
N PRO A 361 7.39 28.67 -9.11
CA PRO A 361 6.46 28.95 -8.03
C PRO A 361 5.41 27.82 -7.92
N SER A 362 5.43 27.11 -6.80
CA SER A 362 4.47 26.06 -6.45
C SER A 362 4.26 26.07 -4.93
N GLY A 363 3.04 26.32 -4.47
CA GLY A 363 2.63 26.19 -3.08
C GLY A 363 1.84 24.91 -2.84
N ALA A 364 2.03 24.28 -1.68
CA ALA A 364 1.18 23.22 -1.17
C ALA A 364 0.74 23.58 0.26
N ILE A 365 -0.57 23.56 0.50
CA ILE A 365 -1.16 23.70 1.82
C ILE A 365 -1.73 22.34 2.19
N GLY A 366 -1.48 21.89 3.41
CA GLY A 366 -2.07 20.64 3.87
C GLY A 366 -2.04 20.50 5.38
N LEU A 367 -2.68 19.43 5.83
CA LEU A 367 -2.74 19.03 7.22
C LEU A 367 -1.93 17.75 7.37
N SER A 368 -1.29 17.57 8.52
CA SER A 368 -0.70 16.29 8.87
C SER A 368 -0.95 15.99 10.34
N GLY A 369 -1.08 14.73 10.70
CA GLY A 369 -1.51 14.39 12.04
C GLY A 369 -1.36 12.92 12.37
N GLN A 370 -2.02 12.51 13.45
CA GLN A 370 -2.14 11.12 13.88
C GLN A 370 -3.59 10.65 13.78
N PHE A 371 -3.80 9.42 13.31
CA PHE A 371 -5.11 8.79 13.19
C PHE A 371 -5.10 7.37 13.77
N HIS A 372 -6.30 6.86 14.05
CA HIS A 372 -6.55 5.44 14.29
C HIS A 372 -7.73 4.94 13.44
N ILE A 373 -7.88 3.62 13.37
CA ILE A 373 -8.98 2.96 12.68
C ILE A 373 -9.82 2.14 13.66
N GLY A 374 -11.14 2.33 13.64
CA GLY A 374 -12.13 1.61 14.44
C GLY A 374 -12.37 2.21 15.83
N GLU A 375 -13.37 1.70 16.54
CA GLU A 375 -13.79 2.26 17.84
C GLU A 375 -12.95 1.76 19.02
N ALA A 376 -12.44 2.70 19.82
CA ALA A 376 -11.72 2.40 21.07
C ALA A 376 -12.62 1.75 22.13
N GLU A 377 -13.89 2.13 22.21
CA GLU A 377 -14.84 1.63 23.22
C GLU A 377 -15.19 0.13 23.03
N ASN A 378 -15.11 -0.37 21.79
CA ASN A 378 -15.45 -1.74 21.42
C ASN A 378 -14.23 -2.66 21.20
N ASN A 379 -13.02 -2.17 21.48
CA ASN A 379 -11.76 -2.89 21.30
C ASN A 379 -11.53 -3.39 19.86
N THR A 380 -12.01 -2.63 18.88
CA THR A 380 -11.89 -2.91 17.44
C THR A 380 -10.81 -2.06 16.77
N ILE A 381 -9.86 -1.53 17.55
CA ILE A 381 -8.77 -0.70 17.01
C ILE A 381 -7.87 -1.59 16.15
N VAL A 382 -7.74 -1.24 14.87
CA VAL A 382 -6.81 -1.90 13.97
C VAL A 382 -5.38 -1.46 14.34
N PRO A 383 -4.46 -2.38 14.62
CA PRO A 383 -3.07 -2.02 14.94
C PRO A 383 -2.38 -1.46 13.70
N LEU A 384 -1.76 -0.28 13.83
CA LEU A 384 -1.02 0.39 12.76
C LEU A 384 0.42 0.64 13.20
N ASP A 385 1.38 0.35 12.31
CA ASP A 385 2.80 0.64 12.53
C ASP A 385 3.13 2.14 12.30
N ASP A 386 2.32 2.81 11.49
CA ASP A 386 2.41 4.24 11.19
C ASP A 386 1.01 4.85 11.29
N THR A 387 0.86 5.79 12.22
CA THR A 387 -0.40 6.51 12.46
C THR A 387 -0.41 7.87 11.77
N SER A 388 0.56 8.18 10.92
CA SER A 388 0.63 9.48 10.24
C SER A 388 -0.29 9.57 9.02
N PHE A 389 -1.00 10.69 8.91
CA PHE A 389 -1.79 11.03 7.71
C PHE A 389 -1.41 12.40 7.16
N VAL A 390 -1.73 12.62 5.89
CA VAL A 390 -1.69 13.94 5.26
C VAL A 390 -2.99 14.22 4.51
N VAL A 391 -3.47 15.46 4.64
CA VAL A 391 -4.53 16.04 3.80
C VAL A 391 -3.91 17.12 2.95
N VAL A 392 -4.00 17.01 1.63
CA VAL A 392 -3.64 18.06 0.68
C VAL A 392 -4.87 18.92 0.44
N CYS A 393 -4.73 20.23 0.58
CA CYS A 393 -5.80 21.20 0.38
C CYS A 393 -5.60 21.99 -0.91
N GLN A 394 -6.71 22.39 -1.53
CA GLN A 394 -6.77 23.44 -2.56
C GLN A 394 -7.26 24.75 -1.94
N LEU A 395 -6.95 25.88 -2.56
CA LEU A 395 -7.56 27.16 -2.17
C LEU A 395 -8.86 27.38 -2.96
N LEU A 396 -9.99 27.41 -2.26
CA LEU A 396 -11.29 27.83 -2.80
C LEU A 396 -11.69 29.15 -2.14
N GLU A 397 -11.92 30.18 -2.94
CA GLU A 397 -12.31 31.52 -2.43
C GLU A 397 -11.39 32.02 -1.29
N GLU A 398 -10.07 31.81 -1.42
CA GLU A 398 -9.03 32.18 -0.44
C GLU A 398 -8.98 31.33 0.84
N VAL A 399 -9.83 30.29 0.96
CA VAL A 399 -9.87 29.36 2.10
C VAL A 399 -9.31 27.99 1.70
N PRO A 400 -8.36 27.42 2.44
CA PRO A 400 -7.90 26.06 2.18
C PRO A 400 -9.02 25.05 2.43
N ASN A 401 -9.32 24.22 1.43
CA ASN A 401 -10.33 23.16 1.45
C ASN A 401 -9.69 21.80 1.10
N PRO A 402 -10.01 20.70 1.81
CA PRO A 402 -9.46 19.37 1.52
C PRO A 402 -9.72 18.92 0.09
N LEU A 403 -8.65 18.69 -0.67
CA LEU A 403 -8.72 18.21 -2.06
C LEU A 403 -8.45 16.70 -2.14
N TYR A 404 -7.48 16.23 -1.35
CA TYR A 404 -7.00 14.87 -1.37
C TYR A 404 -6.50 14.44 0.00
N ILE A 405 -6.76 13.20 0.42
CA ILE A 405 -6.24 12.63 1.66
C ILE A 405 -5.45 11.39 1.30
N SER A 406 -4.31 11.21 1.95
CA SER A 406 -3.55 9.98 1.86
C SER A 406 -2.92 9.60 3.19
N PHE A 407 -2.93 8.30 3.46
CA PHE A 407 -2.17 7.66 4.52
C PHE A 407 -1.71 6.28 4.04
N TYR A 408 -0.62 5.80 4.63
CA TYR A 408 0.00 4.54 4.26
C TYR A 408 -0.14 3.54 5.41
N VAL A 409 -0.53 2.31 5.09
CA VAL A 409 -0.57 1.21 6.06
C VAL A 409 0.31 0.07 5.54
N PRO A 410 1.33 -0.39 6.28
CA PRO A 410 2.23 -1.42 5.79
C PRO A 410 1.55 -2.76 5.54
N LYS A 411 0.64 -3.17 6.43
CA LYS A 411 -0.10 -4.44 6.35
C LYS A 411 -1.48 -4.31 6.96
N MET A 412 -2.48 -4.92 6.33
CA MET A 412 -3.86 -4.92 6.82
C MET A 412 -4.63 -6.12 6.25
N HIS A 413 -5.43 -6.81 7.07
CA HIS A 413 -6.34 -7.85 6.56
C HIS A 413 -7.53 -7.23 5.82
N LEU A 414 -8.09 -7.92 4.82
CA LEU A 414 -9.32 -7.48 4.13
C LEU A 414 -10.47 -7.19 5.11
N THR A 415 -10.54 -7.92 6.22
CA THR A 415 -11.53 -7.69 7.28
C THR A 415 -11.37 -6.34 7.98
N ASP A 416 -10.13 -5.87 8.13
CA ASP A 416 -9.80 -4.59 8.75
C ASP A 416 -10.01 -3.45 7.75
N VAL A 417 -9.73 -3.68 6.47
CA VAL A 417 -10.07 -2.76 5.36
C VAL A 417 -11.58 -2.47 5.36
N TYR A 418 -12.42 -3.47 5.59
CA TYR A 418 -13.86 -3.27 5.73
C TYR A 418 -14.20 -2.34 6.91
N THR A 419 -13.46 -2.44 8.02
CA THR A 419 -13.63 -1.57 9.20
C THR A 419 -13.29 -0.11 8.88
N VAL A 420 -12.25 0.16 8.07
CA VAL A 420 -11.89 1.52 7.60
C VAL A 420 -13.08 2.26 7.00
N PHE A 421 -13.90 1.58 6.18
CA PHE A 421 -14.97 2.23 5.43
C PHE A 421 -16.33 2.19 6.12
N THR A 422 -16.61 1.11 6.86
CA THR A 422 -17.94 0.88 7.43
C THR A 422 -18.03 1.21 8.92
N ASN A 423 -16.88 1.29 9.61
CA ASN A 423 -16.78 1.26 11.07
C ASN A 423 -17.49 0.02 11.70
N ALA A 424 -17.52 -1.09 10.97
CA ALA A 424 -18.11 -2.36 11.39
C ALA A 424 -17.18 -3.53 11.06
N GLN A 425 -17.37 -4.67 11.74
CA GLN A 425 -16.60 -5.90 11.48
C GLN A 425 -17.05 -6.58 10.18
N CYS A 426 -16.09 -7.06 9.38
CA CYS A 426 -16.38 -7.78 8.15
C CYS A 426 -17.09 -9.11 8.43
N PRO A 427 -18.20 -9.43 7.75
CA PRO A 427 -18.93 -10.67 7.98
C PRO A 427 -18.28 -11.92 7.34
N VAL A 428 -17.16 -11.77 6.64
CA VAL A 428 -16.50 -12.85 5.88
C VAL A 428 -15.08 -13.04 6.35
N ASP A 429 -14.71 -14.29 6.64
CA ASP A 429 -13.35 -14.70 7.00
C ASP A 429 -12.64 -15.25 5.76
N VAL A 430 -11.91 -14.38 5.06
CA VAL A 430 -11.09 -14.74 3.90
C VAL A 430 -9.66 -14.26 4.14
N PRO A 431 -8.64 -15.13 4.00
CA PRO A 431 -7.27 -14.83 4.42
C PRO A 431 -6.53 -13.96 3.39
N VAL A 432 -7.09 -12.80 3.07
CA VAL A 432 -6.43 -11.80 2.22
C VAL A 432 -5.64 -10.86 3.13
N LEU A 433 -4.32 -10.88 3.00
CA LEU A 433 -3.43 -9.93 3.65
C LEU A 433 -2.95 -8.93 2.61
N PHE A 434 -3.35 -7.67 2.76
CA PHE A 434 -2.79 -6.60 1.96
C PHE A 434 -1.47 -6.13 2.56
N SER A 435 -0.55 -5.71 1.70
CA SER A 435 0.69 -5.04 2.04
C SER A 435 0.92 -3.81 1.17
N ASP A 436 1.68 -2.85 1.71
CA ASP A 436 1.97 -1.57 1.04
C ASP A 436 0.70 -0.78 0.65
N LEU A 437 -0.29 -0.72 1.56
CA LEU A 437 -1.56 -0.06 1.29
C LEU A 437 -1.35 1.45 1.25
N SER A 438 -1.65 2.07 0.11
CA SER A 438 -1.72 3.52 -0.04
C SER A 438 -3.18 3.94 -0.18
N PHE A 439 -3.78 4.37 0.92
CA PHE A 439 -5.16 4.84 0.91
C PHE A 439 -5.26 6.23 0.30
N GLN A 440 -6.36 6.45 -0.41
CA GLN A 440 -6.68 7.73 -0.99
C GLN A 440 -8.16 8.09 -0.93
N TRP A 441 -8.41 9.38 -0.75
CA TRP A 441 -9.70 10.02 -0.93
C TRP A 441 -9.52 11.31 -1.73
N SER A 442 -10.39 11.58 -2.71
CA SER A 442 -10.42 12.84 -3.45
C SER A 442 -11.79 13.52 -3.33
N GLU A 443 -11.80 14.85 -3.32
CA GLU A 443 -13.05 15.62 -3.18
C GLU A 443 -13.98 15.44 -4.40
N ASP A 444 -13.44 15.46 -5.62
CA ASP A 444 -14.14 15.08 -6.85
C ASP A 444 -13.70 13.66 -7.25
N PRO A 445 -14.49 12.61 -6.98
CA PRO A 445 -14.13 11.24 -7.33
C PRO A 445 -14.13 11.00 -8.85
N MET A 446 -14.71 11.92 -9.65
CA MET A 446 -14.78 11.78 -11.10
C MET A 446 -13.66 12.51 -11.85
N LYS A 447 -12.69 13.11 -11.14
CA LYS A 447 -11.53 13.76 -11.77
C LYS A 447 -10.25 13.47 -11.01
N PRO A 448 -9.16 13.10 -11.69
CA PRO A 448 -7.88 12.92 -11.04
C PRO A 448 -7.36 14.26 -10.51
N VAL A 449 -6.80 14.24 -9.30
CA VAL A 449 -6.15 15.38 -8.68
C VAL A 449 -4.70 15.43 -9.13
N VAL A 450 -4.21 16.59 -9.56
CA VAL A 450 -2.76 16.79 -9.75
C VAL A 450 -2.14 16.82 -8.36
N LEU A 451 -1.46 15.74 -7.99
CA LEU A 451 -0.76 15.62 -6.73
C LEU A 451 0.44 16.61 -6.70
N PRO A 452 0.98 16.96 -5.52
CA PRO A 452 2.14 17.85 -5.41
C PRO A 452 3.37 17.37 -6.18
N ASP A 453 3.37 16.10 -6.57
CA ASP A 453 4.39 15.48 -7.39
C ASP A 453 4.20 15.62 -8.92
N GLY A 454 3.13 16.29 -9.34
CA GLY A 454 2.75 16.44 -10.74
C GLY A 454 2.17 15.15 -11.37
N SER A 455 2.04 14.07 -10.61
CA SER A 455 1.27 12.91 -11.02
C SER A 455 -0.22 13.15 -10.85
N LEU A 456 -1.02 12.33 -11.51
CA LEU A 456 -2.47 12.32 -11.35
C LEU A 456 -2.81 11.28 -10.29
N SER A 457 -3.61 11.66 -9.30
CA SER A 457 -4.22 10.70 -8.38
C SER A 457 -5.12 9.76 -9.16
N ASN A 458 -5.32 8.55 -8.64
CA ASN A 458 -6.38 7.70 -9.14
C ASN A 458 -7.75 8.38 -8.89
N MET A 459 -8.72 8.13 -9.77
CA MET A 459 -10.10 8.59 -9.60
C MET A 459 -10.81 7.71 -8.56
N GLY A 460 -11.78 8.27 -7.84
CA GLY A 460 -12.57 7.55 -6.83
C GLY A 460 -11.92 7.46 -5.45
N TYR A 461 -12.55 6.66 -4.59
CA TYR A 461 -12.12 6.37 -3.23
C TYR A 461 -11.55 4.96 -3.19
N GLY A 462 -10.39 4.76 -2.59
CA GLY A 462 -9.75 3.45 -2.68
C GLY A 462 -8.37 3.39 -2.08
N PHE A 463 -7.68 2.31 -2.38
CA PHE A 463 -6.27 2.14 -2.06
C PHE A 463 -5.58 1.28 -3.11
N SER A 464 -4.30 1.52 -3.32
CA SER A 464 -3.45 0.60 -4.07
C SER A 464 -2.75 -0.33 -3.07
N ALA A 465 -2.66 -1.62 -3.35
CA ALA A 465 -1.96 -2.56 -2.49
C ALA A 465 -1.44 -3.78 -3.26
N ALA A 466 -0.39 -4.38 -2.69
CA ALA A 466 -0.10 -5.79 -2.92
C ALA A 466 -1.05 -6.62 -2.05
N ALA A 467 -1.48 -7.78 -2.54
CA ALA A 467 -2.24 -8.73 -1.75
C ALA A 467 -1.57 -10.10 -1.83
N ASP A 468 -1.35 -10.73 -0.68
CA ASP A 468 -0.98 -12.13 -0.57
C ASP A 468 -2.25 -12.94 -0.34
N ILE A 469 -2.53 -13.86 -1.27
CA ILE A 469 -3.64 -14.80 -1.20
C ILE A 469 -3.08 -16.20 -1.40
N PHE A 470 -2.94 -16.95 -0.31
CA PHE A 470 -2.33 -18.30 -0.32
C PHE A 470 -0.90 -18.34 -0.92
N GLY A 471 -0.10 -17.31 -0.65
CA GLY A 471 1.26 -17.16 -1.14
C GLY A 471 1.36 -16.70 -2.60
N LEU A 472 0.23 -16.39 -3.25
CA LEU A 472 0.21 -15.77 -4.57
C LEU A 472 0.19 -14.26 -4.40
N ASP A 473 1.17 -13.60 -5.03
CA ASP A 473 1.26 -12.15 -5.06
C ASP A 473 0.32 -11.57 -6.12
N PHE A 474 -0.66 -10.79 -5.66
CA PHE A 474 -1.50 -9.94 -6.47
C PHE A 474 -1.12 -8.48 -6.26
N TYR A 475 -1.39 -7.64 -7.25
CA TYR A 475 -1.25 -6.20 -7.10
C TYR A 475 -2.35 -5.49 -7.89
N GLY A 476 -2.90 -4.42 -7.35
CA GLY A 476 -3.86 -3.60 -8.09
C GLY A 476 -4.43 -2.46 -7.29
N ASP A 477 -5.21 -1.64 -7.98
CA ASP A 477 -6.01 -0.59 -7.39
C ASP A 477 -7.35 -1.17 -6.93
N VAL A 478 -7.70 -0.89 -5.68
CA VAL A 478 -8.94 -1.32 -5.04
C VAL A 478 -9.86 -0.12 -4.95
N GLU A 479 -10.98 -0.15 -5.68
CA GLU A 479 -12.00 0.88 -5.63
C GLU A 479 -13.05 0.55 -4.56
N LEU A 480 -13.65 1.60 -4.01
CA LEU A 480 -14.72 1.48 -3.04
C LEU A 480 -16.01 1.99 -3.65
N ASN A 481 -16.99 1.12 -3.69
CA ASN A 481 -18.34 1.49 -4.09
C ASN A 481 -19.21 1.67 -2.86
N LEU A 482 -19.80 2.86 -2.71
CA LEU A 482 -20.71 3.20 -1.61
C LEU A 482 -21.97 2.32 -1.53
N THR A 483 -22.30 1.61 -2.62
CA THR A 483 -23.44 0.69 -2.73
C THR A 483 -23.01 -0.77 -2.59
N ASP A 484 -21.83 -1.13 -3.11
CA ASP A 484 -21.42 -2.53 -3.28
C ASP A 484 -20.25 -2.98 -2.38
N GLY A 485 -19.71 -2.10 -1.54
CA GLY A 485 -18.57 -2.37 -0.65
C GLY A 485 -17.22 -2.24 -1.38
N VAL A 486 -16.22 -3.01 -0.96
CA VAL A 486 -14.92 -3.11 -1.64
C VAL A 486 -15.11 -3.79 -3.00
N LYS A 487 -14.70 -3.14 -4.10
CA LYS A 487 -14.67 -3.71 -5.45
C LYS A 487 -13.29 -3.52 -6.07
N ALA A 488 -12.65 -4.60 -6.49
CA ALA A 488 -11.33 -4.51 -7.11
C ALA A 488 -11.16 -5.52 -8.22
N ASP A 489 -10.45 -5.11 -9.27
CA ASP A 489 -9.79 -6.00 -10.21
C ASP A 489 -8.30 -5.94 -9.84
N ILE A 490 -7.79 -6.98 -9.17
CA ILE A 490 -6.36 -7.08 -8.83
C ILE A 490 -5.71 -8.18 -9.65
N GLU A 491 -4.51 -7.93 -10.14
CA GLU A 491 -3.83 -8.79 -11.09
C GLU A 491 -2.79 -9.65 -10.41
N MET A 492 -2.76 -10.94 -10.74
CA MET A 492 -1.73 -11.88 -10.30
C MET A 492 -0.58 -11.94 -11.31
N SER A 493 0.62 -12.30 -10.87
CA SER A 493 1.64 -12.78 -11.81
C SER A 493 1.17 -14.08 -12.49
N PRO A 494 1.48 -14.32 -13.78
CA PRO A 494 1.25 -15.62 -14.40
C PRO A 494 1.96 -16.71 -13.59
N LEU A 495 1.23 -17.78 -13.26
CA LEU A 495 1.75 -18.90 -12.49
C LEU A 495 2.04 -20.07 -13.43
N SER A 496 3.18 -20.73 -13.30
CA SER A 496 3.50 -21.97 -14.04
C SER A 496 4.22 -22.96 -13.13
N LEU A 497 3.70 -24.18 -13.03
CA LEU A 497 4.29 -25.30 -12.31
C LEU A 497 4.75 -26.35 -13.33
N GLY A 498 5.97 -26.16 -13.84
CA GLY A 498 6.51 -26.97 -14.93
C GLY A 498 5.68 -26.83 -16.21
N ASN A 499 5.54 -27.93 -16.95
CA ASN A 499 4.74 -28.00 -18.18
C ASN A 499 3.31 -28.52 -17.93
N ILE A 500 3.00 -28.91 -16.70
CA ILE A 500 1.74 -29.59 -16.36
C ILE A 500 0.64 -28.57 -16.07
N PHE A 501 0.94 -27.50 -15.33
CA PHE A 501 -0.06 -26.55 -14.88
C PHE A 501 0.39 -25.11 -15.04
N SER A 502 -0.49 -24.24 -15.53
CA SER A 502 -0.30 -22.79 -15.46
C SER A 502 -1.61 -22.05 -15.30
N ILE A 503 -1.59 -20.93 -14.57
CA ILE A 503 -2.68 -19.95 -14.54
C ILE A 503 -2.23 -18.69 -15.26
N LYS A 504 -3.03 -18.25 -16.23
CA LYS A 504 -2.82 -17.04 -17.03
C LYS A 504 -4.11 -16.23 -17.10
N GLY A 505 -4.03 -15.06 -17.73
CA GLY A 505 -5.19 -14.21 -17.97
C GLY A 505 -4.83 -13.03 -18.85
N ASP A 506 -5.72 -12.04 -18.85
CA ASP A 506 -5.62 -10.81 -19.63
C ASP A 506 -5.13 -9.61 -18.82
N GLY A 507 -4.60 -9.83 -17.60
CA GLY A 507 -4.03 -8.79 -16.77
C GLY A 507 -2.98 -7.96 -17.53
N ALA A 508 -3.10 -6.63 -17.47
CA ALA A 508 -2.26 -5.70 -18.19
C ALA A 508 -0.86 -5.52 -17.58
N GLY A 509 -0.63 -6.10 -16.40
CA GLY A 509 0.51 -5.90 -15.55
C GLY A 509 0.38 -4.61 -14.73
N VAL A 510 0.85 -4.64 -13.49
CA VAL A 510 0.83 -3.46 -12.62
C VAL A 510 2.24 -2.93 -12.39
N THR A 511 2.37 -1.60 -12.48
CA THR A 511 3.61 -0.89 -12.25
C THR A 511 3.42 0.24 -11.24
N LEU A 512 4.43 0.49 -10.41
CA LEU A 512 4.45 1.56 -9.42
C LEU A 512 5.64 2.49 -9.65
N LYS A 513 5.50 3.76 -9.28
CA LYS A 513 6.68 4.64 -9.16
C LYS A 513 7.38 4.40 -7.82
N VAL A 514 8.71 4.26 -7.86
CA VAL A 514 9.57 4.04 -6.70
C VAL A 514 10.74 5.04 -6.67
N ASP A 515 11.26 5.30 -5.48
CA ASP A 515 12.45 6.11 -5.27
C ASP A 515 13.75 5.40 -5.72
N ALA A 516 14.90 6.05 -5.54
CA ALA A 516 16.20 5.50 -5.89
C ALA A 516 16.55 4.19 -5.15
N ASN A 517 15.90 3.91 -4.01
CA ASN A 517 16.09 2.73 -3.17
C ASN A 517 14.99 1.67 -3.38
N ASP A 518 14.17 1.79 -4.44
CA ASP A 518 13.05 0.90 -4.76
C ASP A 518 11.86 0.93 -3.78
N ASN A 519 11.76 1.96 -2.93
CA ASN A 519 10.59 2.16 -2.08
C ASN A 519 9.46 2.85 -2.86
N PRO A 520 8.19 2.45 -2.69
CA PRO A 520 7.06 3.20 -3.23
C PRO A 520 7.13 4.67 -2.85
N ILE A 521 6.85 5.57 -3.82
CA ILE A 521 6.78 7.00 -3.52
C ILE A 521 5.59 7.22 -2.59
N LYS A 522 5.91 7.63 -1.37
CA LYS A 522 4.94 7.98 -0.35
C LYS A 522 4.13 9.22 -0.77
N ASN A 523 2.83 9.04 -1.01
CA ASN A 523 1.85 10.11 -1.26
C ASN A 523 1.33 10.76 0.04
N ASN A 524 1.74 10.27 1.21
CA ASN A 524 1.36 10.79 2.52
C ASN A 524 2.31 11.89 3.05
N GLN A 525 2.99 12.65 2.18
CA GLN A 525 3.86 13.76 2.59
C GLN A 525 3.64 15.00 1.73
N ILE A 526 3.51 16.16 2.38
CA ILE A 526 3.51 17.45 1.69
C ILE A 526 4.94 17.72 1.20
N ILE A 527 5.11 17.85 -0.12
CA ILE A 527 6.41 18.17 -0.73
C ILE A 527 6.72 19.65 -0.46
N THR A 528 7.58 19.89 0.54
CA THR A 528 7.90 21.26 1.01
C THR A 528 9.35 21.66 0.76
N LYS A 529 10.21 20.72 0.34
CA LYS A 529 11.65 20.95 0.11
C LYS A 529 12.09 20.64 -1.33
N ALA A 530 13.06 21.40 -1.83
CA ALA A 530 13.64 21.20 -3.17
C ALA A 530 14.22 19.78 -3.37
N ALA A 531 14.85 19.20 -2.35
CA ALA A 531 15.39 17.84 -2.40
C ALA A 531 14.30 16.77 -2.58
N GLN A 532 13.12 16.95 -1.97
CA GLN A 532 11.98 16.04 -2.13
C GLN A 532 11.41 16.13 -3.55
N LYS A 533 11.32 17.35 -4.10
CA LYS A 533 10.92 17.59 -5.49
C LYS A 533 11.90 16.95 -6.49
N GLN A 534 13.19 16.94 -6.17
CA GLN A 534 14.22 16.31 -7.00
C GLN A 534 14.15 14.77 -6.94
N ALA A 535 14.05 14.18 -5.73
CA ALA A 535 13.92 12.73 -5.55
C ALA A 535 12.74 12.12 -6.32
N LEU A 536 11.65 12.88 -6.40
CA LEU A 536 10.47 12.55 -7.16
C LEU A 536 10.66 12.65 -8.69
N LYS A 537 11.36 13.68 -9.17
CA LYS A 537 11.73 13.77 -10.60
C LYS A 537 12.60 12.61 -11.04
N ASP A 538 13.44 12.11 -10.13
CA ASP A 538 14.38 11.02 -10.36
C ASP A 538 13.74 9.64 -10.14
N ALA A 539 12.44 9.58 -9.80
CA ALA A 539 11.76 8.33 -9.54
C ALA A 539 11.60 7.47 -10.80
N LYS A 540 11.66 6.16 -10.60
CA LYS A 540 11.60 5.15 -11.67
C LYS A 540 10.33 4.32 -11.55
N THR A 541 9.89 3.72 -12.65
CA THR A 541 8.79 2.76 -12.65
C THR A 541 9.33 1.36 -12.34
N LYS A 542 8.74 0.70 -11.34
CA LYS A 542 8.98 -0.70 -10.95
C LYS A 542 7.78 -1.55 -11.38
N GLN A 543 8.04 -2.63 -12.10
CA GLN A 543 7.02 -3.62 -12.41
C GLN A 543 6.76 -4.47 -11.15
N MET A 544 5.51 -4.44 -10.69
CA MET A 544 5.07 -5.21 -9.52
C MET A 544 4.51 -6.57 -9.96
N VAL A 545 3.69 -6.55 -11.01
CA VAL A 545 3.09 -7.73 -11.62
C VAL A 545 3.32 -7.66 -13.13
N PRO A 546 3.92 -8.68 -13.76
CA PRO A 546 4.05 -8.72 -15.21
C PRO A 546 2.69 -9.00 -15.89
N PRO A 547 2.46 -8.49 -17.12
CA PRO A 547 1.25 -8.77 -17.88
C PRO A 547 1.04 -10.27 -18.14
N GLY A 548 -0.22 -10.67 -18.32
CA GLY A 548 -0.62 -12.02 -18.76
C GLY A 548 -1.06 -12.96 -17.64
N GLY A 549 -1.23 -12.47 -16.41
CA GLY A 549 -1.77 -13.23 -15.30
C GLY A 549 -3.29 -13.06 -15.15
N ALA A 550 -3.88 -13.85 -14.25
CA ALA A 550 -5.32 -13.84 -13.97
C ALA A 550 -5.74 -12.58 -13.20
N VAL A 551 -7.01 -12.18 -13.38
CA VAL A 551 -7.62 -11.03 -12.70
C VAL A 551 -8.57 -11.55 -11.62
N LEU A 552 -8.29 -11.18 -10.38
CA LEU A 552 -9.15 -11.49 -9.24
C LEU A 552 -10.12 -10.33 -9.00
N LYS A 553 -11.41 -10.68 -8.96
CA LYS A 553 -12.48 -9.76 -8.60
C LYS A 553 -12.84 -9.91 -7.12
N ILE A 554 -12.83 -8.79 -6.40
CA ILE A 554 -13.23 -8.73 -4.99
C ILE A 554 -14.60 -8.04 -4.89
N GLN A 555 -15.52 -8.60 -4.10
CA GLN A 555 -16.75 -7.93 -3.63
C GLN A 555 -17.09 -8.36 -2.20
N THR A 556 -17.71 -7.48 -1.41
CA THR A 556 -17.94 -7.75 0.03
C THR A 556 -19.43 -7.77 0.42
N THR A 557 -20.33 -7.59 -0.53
CA THR A 557 -21.78 -7.47 -0.30
C THR A 557 -22.58 -8.71 -0.69
N ALA A 558 -22.07 -9.53 -1.61
CA ALA A 558 -22.70 -10.79 -2.01
C ALA A 558 -21.65 -11.84 -2.44
N SER A 559 -21.94 -13.11 -2.17
CA SER A 559 -21.13 -14.24 -2.66
C SER A 559 -21.29 -14.38 -4.18
N PRO A 560 -20.21 -14.74 -4.92
CA PRO A 560 -18.86 -15.03 -4.44
C PRO A 560 -18.07 -13.76 -4.12
N PHE A 561 -17.42 -13.74 -2.95
CA PHE A 561 -16.70 -12.58 -2.44
C PHE A 561 -15.33 -12.38 -3.10
N LEU A 562 -14.67 -13.48 -3.45
CA LEU A 562 -13.42 -13.52 -4.19
C LEU A 562 -13.61 -14.45 -5.38
N HIS A 563 -13.55 -13.88 -6.57
CA HIS A 563 -13.86 -14.59 -7.80
C HIS A 563 -12.76 -14.36 -8.84
N LEU A 564 -12.02 -15.43 -9.13
CA LEU A 564 -10.86 -15.38 -10.01
C LEU A 564 -11.28 -15.68 -11.44
N ASN A 565 -10.97 -14.74 -12.36
CA ASN A 565 -11.17 -14.92 -13.79
C ASN A 565 -9.82 -15.06 -14.48
N GLY A 566 -9.70 -16.08 -15.33
CA GLY A 566 -8.50 -16.28 -16.13
C GLY A 566 -8.62 -17.47 -17.06
N SER A 567 -7.47 -18.01 -17.42
CA SER A 567 -7.37 -19.28 -18.11
C SER A 567 -6.34 -20.18 -17.44
N ILE A 568 -6.62 -21.47 -17.42
CA ILE A 568 -5.66 -22.48 -16.98
C ILE A 568 -5.22 -23.33 -18.15
N ASN A 569 -3.96 -23.76 -18.07
CA ASN A 569 -3.50 -24.93 -18.80
C ASN A 569 -3.30 -26.04 -17.80
N LEU A 570 -3.87 -27.22 -18.07
CA LEU A 570 -3.65 -28.42 -17.27
C LEU A 570 -3.47 -29.60 -18.22
N PHE A 571 -2.27 -30.18 -18.23
CA PHE A 571 -1.84 -31.11 -19.26
C PHE A 571 -2.03 -30.51 -20.67
N GLU A 572 -2.70 -31.21 -21.59
CA GLU A 572 -2.92 -30.77 -22.97
C GLU A 572 -4.14 -29.85 -23.15
N VAL A 573 -4.90 -29.63 -22.07
CA VAL A 573 -6.01 -28.68 -22.09
C VAL A 573 -5.41 -27.29 -21.99
N GLU A 574 -5.45 -26.56 -23.09
CA GLU A 574 -4.98 -25.17 -23.18
C GLU A 574 -6.13 -24.18 -23.11
N ASN A 575 -5.90 -23.07 -22.41
CA ASN A 575 -6.82 -21.95 -22.30
C ASN A 575 -8.22 -22.33 -21.77
N TRP A 576 -8.29 -23.30 -20.85
CA TRP A 576 -9.55 -23.62 -20.18
C TRP A 576 -10.00 -22.42 -19.36
N HIS A 577 -11.25 -22.02 -19.51
CA HIS A 577 -11.77 -20.87 -18.79
C HIS A 577 -11.79 -21.16 -17.28
N LEU A 578 -11.08 -20.33 -16.51
CA LEU A 578 -11.07 -20.40 -15.07
C LEU A 578 -12.18 -19.51 -14.52
N ASP A 579 -13.21 -20.16 -14.00
CA ASP A 579 -14.25 -19.57 -13.18
C ASP A 579 -14.14 -20.25 -11.80
N ALA A 580 -13.51 -19.55 -10.84
CA ALA A 580 -13.14 -20.12 -9.55
C ALA A 580 -13.44 -19.21 -8.37
N ASP A 581 -14.10 -19.78 -7.36
CA ASP A 581 -14.32 -19.14 -6.08
C ASP A 581 -13.13 -19.42 -5.14
N ILE A 582 -12.65 -18.38 -4.48
CA ILE A 582 -11.58 -18.49 -3.49
C ILE A 582 -12.19 -18.64 -2.09
N THR A 583 -11.82 -19.73 -1.40
CA THR A 583 -12.28 -20.04 -0.04
C THR A 583 -11.09 -20.17 0.90
N SER A 584 -11.31 -20.36 2.20
CA SER A 584 -10.25 -20.63 3.19
C SER A 584 -9.42 -21.90 2.89
N ASN A 585 -9.89 -22.78 1.98
CA ASN A 585 -9.22 -24.02 1.61
C ASN A 585 -8.44 -23.92 0.27
N GLY A 586 -8.32 -22.71 -0.30
CA GLY A 586 -7.66 -22.46 -1.58
C GLY A 586 -8.61 -22.17 -2.74
N ILE A 587 -8.07 -22.20 -3.96
CA ILE A 587 -8.76 -21.94 -5.22
C ILE A 587 -9.27 -23.27 -5.79
N LYS A 588 -10.59 -23.40 -5.94
CA LYS A 588 -11.22 -24.63 -6.46
C LYS A 588 -11.77 -24.40 -7.86
N PHE A 589 -11.51 -25.34 -8.76
CA PHE A 589 -11.97 -25.30 -10.14
C PHE A 589 -12.04 -26.72 -10.71
N ASP A 590 -12.87 -26.91 -11.73
CA ASP A 590 -13.02 -28.19 -12.43
C ASP A 590 -12.47 -28.06 -13.86
N VAL A 591 -11.78 -29.10 -14.33
CA VAL A 591 -11.23 -29.18 -15.70
C VAL A 591 -11.80 -30.39 -16.43
N GLY A 592 -12.47 -30.14 -17.55
CA GLY A 592 -13.09 -31.21 -18.34
C GLY A 592 -12.14 -31.82 -19.37
N PHE A 593 -12.02 -33.16 -19.35
CA PHE A 593 -11.26 -33.94 -20.33
C PHE A 593 -12.21 -34.83 -21.12
N THR A 594 -13.01 -34.19 -21.98
CA THR A 594 -14.13 -34.83 -22.68
C THR A 594 -13.68 -36.08 -23.44
N GLY A 595 -14.29 -37.23 -23.12
CA GLY A 595 -14.05 -38.51 -23.81
C GLY A 595 -12.84 -39.30 -23.32
N ILE A 596 -12.05 -38.76 -22.38
CA ILE A 596 -10.93 -39.48 -21.74
C ILE A 596 -11.26 -39.80 -20.29
N LEU A 597 -11.76 -38.80 -19.55
CA LEU A 597 -12.21 -38.99 -18.17
C LEU A 597 -13.72 -39.17 -18.10
N THR A 598 -14.18 -39.85 -17.05
CA THR A 598 -15.60 -40.08 -16.76
C THR A 598 -16.24 -38.97 -15.92
N SER A 599 -15.41 -38.13 -15.30
CA SER A 599 -15.78 -36.93 -14.56
C SER A 599 -14.86 -35.78 -14.95
N ASP A 600 -15.29 -34.55 -14.70
CA ASP A 600 -14.35 -33.44 -14.65
C ASP A 600 -13.33 -33.71 -13.55
N MET A 601 -12.13 -33.19 -13.75
CA MET A 601 -11.05 -33.26 -12.79
C MET A 601 -11.23 -32.13 -11.80
N SER A 602 -11.57 -32.46 -10.56
CA SER A 602 -11.76 -31.47 -9.50
C SER A 602 -10.42 -31.10 -8.89
N CYS A 603 -10.01 -29.87 -9.12
CA CYS A 603 -8.72 -29.33 -8.70
C CYS A 603 -8.86 -28.41 -7.49
N THR A 604 -7.84 -28.41 -6.64
CA THR A 604 -7.67 -27.46 -5.54
C THR A 604 -6.24 -26.98 -5.52
N LEU A 605 -6.03 -25.69 -5.77
CA LEU A 605 -4.76 -25.01 -5.54
C LEU A 605 -4.78 -24.42 -4.12
N SER A 606 -4.13 -25.11 -3.19
CA SER A 606 -4.13 -24.74 -1.77
C SER A 606 -3.15 -23.61 -1.44
N ASP A 607 -2.05 -23.54 -2.18
CA ASP A 607 -1.09 -22.44 -2.25
C ASP A 607 -0.32 -22.55 -3.58
N TRP A 608 0.58 -21.60 -3.87
CA TRP A 608 1.32 -21.59 -5.14
C TRP A 608 2.21 -22.81 -5.41
N HIS A 609 2.51 -23.62 -4.38
CA HIS A 609 3.28 -24.84 -4.52
C HIS A 609 2.43 -26.10 -4.60
N ASN A 610 1.17 -26.06 -4.18
CA ASN A 610 0.41 -27.27 -3.87
C ASN A 610 -0.92 -27.31 -4.64
N LEU A 611 -0.88 -27.94 -5.82
CA LEU A 611 -2.06 -28.30 -6.61
C LEU A 611 -2.41 -29.77 -6.36
N ALA A 612 -3.64 -30.05 -5.94
CA ALA A 612 -4.18 -31.40 -5.86
C ALA A 612 -5.38 -31.54 -6.79
N ALA A 613 -5.59 -32.73 -7.35
CA ALA A 613 -6.76 -33.03 -8.14
C ALA A 613 -7.26 -34.45 -7.92
N THR A 614 -8.57 -34.64 -8.04
CA THR A 614 -9.22 -35.95 -8.02
C THR A 614 -10.05 -36.12 -9.28
N PHE A 615 -10.03 -37.32 -9.87
CA PHE A 615 -10.75 -37.61 -11.10
C PHE A 615 -11.08 -39.10 -11.21
N GLN A 616 -11.99 -39.44 -12.12
CA GLN A 616 -12.36 -40.83 -12.41
C GLN A 616 -12.16 -41.16 -13.89
N TYR A 617 -11.63 -42.35 -14.18
CA TYR A 617 -11.52 -42.88 -15.53
C TYR A 617 -11.80 -44.38 -15.56
N GLY A 618 -12.22 -44.89 -16.72
CA GLY A 618 -12.40 -46.32 -16.93
C GLY A 618 -11.09 -46.96 -17.38
N ILE A 619 -10.70 -48.06 -16.75
CA ILE A 619 -9.64 -48.96 -17.24
C ILE A 619 -10.30 -50.16 -17.91
N ASN A 620 -9.73 -50.62 -19.03
CA ASN A 620 -10.16 -51.81 -19.75
C ASN A 620 -8.94 -52.45 -20.42
N ASP A 621 -8.09 -53.08 -19.61
CA ASP A 621 -6.79 -53.58 -20.03
C ASP A 621 -6.51 -54.97 -19.49
N ASN A 622 -5.64 -55.72 -20.18
CA ASN A 622 -5.18 -57.03 -19.74
C ASN A 622 -3.90 -56.86 -18.92
N ILE A 623 -4.03 -56.93 -17.60
CA ILE A 623 -2.92 -56.79 -16.66
C ILE A 623 -2.16 -58.10 -16.58
N SER A 624 -0.90 -58.10 -17.00
CA SER A 624 -0.01 -59.24 -16.85
C SER A 624 0.33 -59.47 -15.38
N LEU A 625 0.16 -60.71 -14.89
CA LEU A 625 0.54 -61.12 -13.54
C LEU A 625 2.05 -61.44 -13.42
N GLY A 626 2.79 -61.28 -14.53
CA GLY A 626 4.22 -61.56 -14.60
C GLY A 626 4.54 -63.06 -14.69
N SER A 627 5.81 -63.40 -14.43
CA SER A 627 6.28 -64.77 -14.39
C SER A 627 7.16 -65.04 -13.17
N ILE A 628 7.16 -66.29 -12.70
CA ILE A 628 8.01 -66.78 -11.61
C ILE A 628 8.67 -68.06 -12.11
N GLY A 629 9.99 -68.20 -11.98
CA GLY A 629 10.70 -69.39 -12.44
C GLY A 629 10.57 -69.68 -13.95
N GLY A 630 10.23 -68.67 -14.76
CA GLY A 630 10.02 -68.80 -16.20
C GLY A 630 8.61 -69.23 -16.63
N VAL A 631 7.70 -69.49 -15.68
CA VAL A 631 6.29 -69.79 -15.98
C VAL A 631 5.42 -68.54 -15.80
N SER A 632 4.50 -68.31 -16.74
CA SER A 632 3.53 -67.20 -16.67
C SER A 632 2.49 -67.43 -15.59
N LEU A 633 2.20 -66.41 -14.78
CA LEU A 633 1.09 -66.42 -13.83
C LEU A 633 -0.25 -66.04 -14.48
N GLY A 634 -0.25 -65.73 -15.78
CA GLY A 634 -1.42 -65.36 -16.57
C GLY A 634 -1.66 -63.86 -16.61
N SER A 635 -2.85 -63.48 -17.05
CA SER A 635 -3.31 -62.09 -17.08
C SER A 635 -4.74 -61.97 -16.57
N ILE A 636 -5.02 -60.84 -15.94
CA ILE A 636 -6.37 -60.45 -15.50
C ILE A 636 -6.91 -59.42 -16.48
N HIS A 637 -8.13 -59.61 -16.98
CA HIS A 637 -8.84 -58.56 -17.69
C HIS A 637 -9.43 -57.58 -16.67
N LEU A 638 -8.81 -56.41 -16.52
CA LEU A 638 -9.20 -55.38 -15.57
C LEU A 638 -10.11 -54.37 -16.27
N GLU A 639 -11.42 -54.59 -16.12
CA GLU A 639 -12.45 -53.62 -16.47
C GLU A 639 -13.01 -52.99 -15.18
N ALA A 640 -12.62 -51.75 -14.89
CA ALA A 640 -12.98 -51.09 -13.64
C ALA A 640 -13.09 -49.58 -13.79
N LEU A 641 -13.80 -48.94 -12.86
CA LEU A 641 -13.76 -47.48 -12.69
C LEU A 641 -12.69 -47.16 -11.66
N VAL A 642 -11.67 -46.40 -12.06
CA VAL A 642 -10.56 -45.99 -11.19
C VAL A 642 -10.87 -44.61 -10.60
N GLY A 643 -10.89 -44.52 -9.27
CA GLY A 643 -10.82 -43.26 -8.55
C GLY A 643 -9.36 -42.87 -8.36
N ALA A 644 -8.89 -41.90 -9.14
CA ALA A 644 -7.51 -41.44 -9.12
C ALA A 644 -7.38 -40.05 -8.51
N HIS A 645 -6.19 -39.76 -8.02
CA HIS A 645 -5.80 -38.44 -7.59
C HIS A 645 -4.36 -38.16 -8.01
N PHE A 646 -4.03 -36.88 -8.17
CA PHE A 646 -2.64 -36.46 -8.23
C PHE A 646 -2.42 -35.23 -7.35
N ALA A 647 -1.17 -35.05 -6.92
CA ALA A 647 -0.67 -33.84 -6.30
C ALA A 647 0.58 -33.38 -7.05
N LEU A 648 0.57 -32.12 -7.48
CA LEU A 648 1.73 -31.43 -8.01
C LEU A 648 2.24 -30.51 -6.89
N ASN A 649 3.37 -30.89 -6.31
CA ASN A 649 4.04 -30.14 -5.25
C ASN A 649 5.32 -29.52 -5.80
N THR A 650 5.50 -28.22 -5.61
CA THR A 650 6.78 -27.55 -5.89
C THR A 650 7.50 -27.21 -4.60
N SER A 651 8.83 -27.19 -4.66
CA SER A 651 9.69 -26.68 -3.60
C SER A 651 10.73 -25.77 -4.24
N SER A 652 11.60 -25.14 -3.44
CA SER A 652 12.63 -24.24 -3.94
C SER A 652 13.62 -24.87 -4.94
N SER A 653 13.68 -26.21 -5.07
CA SER A 653 14.58 -26.91 -6.00
C SER A 653 13.92 -27.93 -6.93
N ASP A 654 12.72 -28.44 -6.62
CA ASP A 654 12.16 -29.60 -7.33
C ASP A 654 10.62 -29.51 -7.48
N ILE A 655 10.12 -30.02 -8.61
CA ILE A 655 8.70 -30.27 -8.87
C ILE A 655 8.46 -31.78 -8.72
N LYS A 656 7.43 -32.18 -7.98
CA LYS A 656 7.04 -33.57 -7.79
C LYS A 656 5.60 -33.77 -8.21
N LEU A 657 5.36 -34.71 -9.12
CA LEU A 657 4.03 -35.20 -9.48
C LEU A 657 3.78 -36.52 -8.73
N SER A 658 2.98 -36.49 -7.67
CA SER A 658 2.52 -37.68 -6.95
C SER A 658 1.17 -38.11 -7.52
N VAL A 659 0.99 -39.39 -7.80
CA VAL A 659 -0.23 -39.96 -8.39
C VAL A 659 -0.63 -41.19 -7.59
N GLY A 660 -1.92 -41.35 -7.32
CA GLY A 660 -2.42 -42.50 -6.58
C GLY A 660 -3.89 -42.77 -6.86
N GLY A 661 -4.41 -43.84 -6.30
CA GLY A 661 -5.81 -44.19 -6.52
C GLY A 661 -6.22 -45.55 -6.02
N ASN A 662 -7.46 -45.88 -6.36
CA ASN A 662 -8.10 -47.15 -6.06
C ASN A 662 -9.12 -47.52 -7.14
N PHE A 663 -9.45 -48.81 -7.20
CA PHE A 663 -10.48 -49.37 -8.07
C PHE A 663 -11.11 -50.58 -7.40
N ASP A 664 -12.36 -50.87 -7.74
CA ASP A 664 -13.03 -52.09 -7.28
C ASP A 664 -12.78 -53.22 -8.27
N PHE A 665 -12.35 -54.38 -7.78
CA PHE A 665 -12.19 -55.60 -8.57
C PHE A 665 -12.65 -56.81 -7.76
N GLU A 666 -13.55 -57.62 -8.33
CA GLU A 666 -14.12 -58.81 -7.67
C GLU A 666 -14.75 -58.48 -6.28
N GLY A 667 -15.36 -57.30 -6.15
CA GLY A 667 -16.00 -56.82 -4.92
C GLY A 667 -15.04 -56.34 -3.83
N ILE A 668 -13.74 -56.22 -4.13
CA ILE A 668 -12.71 -55.72 -3.23
C ILE A 668 -12.20 -54.38 -3.75
N ASN A 669 -12.21 -53.35 -2.90
CA ASN A 669 -11.57 -52.07 -3.21
C ASN A 669 -10.05 -52.21 -3.07
N ARG A 670 -9.35 -52.10 -4.20
CA ARG A 670 -7.89 -52.26 -4.30
C ARG A 670 -7.26 -50.88 -4.49
N SER A 671 -6.33 -50.53 -3.63
CA SER A 671 -5.49 -49.36 -3.81
C SER A 671 -4.14 -49.76 -4.39
N PHE A 672 -3.66 -48.99 -5.36
CA PHE A 672 -2.29 -49.09 -5.85
C PHE A 672 -1.35 -48.10 -5.12
N GLY A 673 -1.80 -47.44 -4.05
CA GLY A 673 -1.00 -46.47 -3.31
C GLY A 673 -0.59 -45.25 -4.14
N ASP A 674 0.36 -44.48 -3.60
CA ASP A 674 0.88 -43.28 -4.24
C ASP A 674 2.29 -43.52 -4.80
N PHE A 675 2.55 -43.04 -6.00
CA PHE A 675 3.84 -43.08 -6.65
C PHE A 675 4.22 -41.73 -7.25
N THR A 676 5.50 -41.54 -7.54
CA THR A 676 5.98 -40.33 -8.22
C THR A 676 6.03 -40.58 -9.72
N ALA A 677 5.20 -39.87 -10.48
CA ALA A 677 5.18 -39.93 -11.94
C ALA A 677 6.19 -38.96 -12.57
N ASP A 678 6.50 -39.17 -13.85
CA ASP A 678 7.38 -38.28 -14.61
C ASP A 678 6.73 -36.90 -14.77
N ILE A 679 7.46 -35.85 -14.36
CA ILE A 679 7.01 -34.46 -14.45
C ILE A 679 6.92 -33.94 -15.90
N ASN A 680 7.47 -34.69 -16.86
CA ASN A 680 7.41 -34.36 -18.29
C ASN A 680 6.13 -34.87 -18.96
N ILE A 681 5.25 -35.58 -18.23
CA ILE A 681 3.92 -35.96 -18.75
C ILE A 681 3.14 -34.69 -19.09
N SER A 682 2.81 -34.54 -20.37
CA SER A 682 2.17 -33.33 -20.91
C SER A 682 0.69 -33.51 -21.29
N ASN A 683 0.18 -34.73 -21.28
CA ASN A 683 -1.22 -35.05 -21.59
C ASN A 683 -1.80 -36.03 -20.57
N VAL A 684 -3.13 -36.05 -20.45
CA VAL A 684 -3.81 -36.91 -19.48
C VAL A 684 -3.63 -38.39 -19.81
N THR A 685 -3.56 -38.76 -21.09
CA THR A 685 -3.31 -40.15 -21.52
C THR A 685 -1.98 -40.68 -20.98
N GLY A 686 -0.91 -39.90 -21.04
CA GLY A 686 0.39 -40.27 -20.47
C GLY A 686 0.36 -40.41 -18.95
N LEU A 687 -0.52 -39.67 -18.27
CA LEU A 687 -0.78 -39.87 -16.83
C LEU A 687 -1.49 -41.21 -16.59
N LEU A 688 -2.51 -41.54 -17.40
CA LEU A 688 -3.22 -42.82 -17.30
C LEU A 688 -2.30 -44.00 -17.63
N ASP A 689 -1.45 -43.88 -18.64
CA ASP A 689 -0.42 -44.87 -18.99
C ASP A 689 0.57 -45.06 -17.83
N ALA A 690 0.97 -43.99 -17.15
CA ALA A 690 1.83 -44.08 -15.98
C ALA A 690 1.15 -44.84 -14.83
N ILE A 691 -0.15 -44.63 -14.61
CA ILE A 691 -0.94 -45.38 -13.62
C ILE A 691 -1.00 -46.86 -14.01
N LEU A 692 -1.34 -47.17 -15.27
CA LEU A 692 -1.44 -48.54 -15.78
C LEU A 692 -0.11 -49.29 -15.62
N ASN A 693 1.00 -48.68 -16.08
CA ASN A 693 2.34 -49.23 -15.92
C ASN A 693 2.70 -49.44 -14.44
N TYR A 694 2.29 -48.53 -13.55
CA TYR A 694 2.52 -48.71 -12.12
C TYR A 694 1.73 -49.90 -11.56
N ILE A 695 0.45 -50.05 -11.93
CA ILE A 695 -0.37 -51.20 -11.53
C ILE A 695 0.26 -52.51 -12.00
N GLU A 696 0.71 -52.60 -13.25
CA GLU A 696 1.39 -53.79 -13.78
C GLU A 696 2.69 -54.12 -13.02
N ASN A 697 3.51 -53.11 -12.73
CA ASN A 697 4.76 -53.29 -12.00
C ASN A 697 4.57 -53.67 -10.52
N ASN A 698 3.42 -53.33 -9.93
CA ASN A 698 3.08 -53.61 -8.53
C ASN A 698 1.94 -54.64 -8.38
N VAL A 699 1.69 -55.43 -9.43
CA VAL A 699 0.58 -56.39 -9.49
C VAL A 699 0.61 -57.40 -8.34
N LYS A 700 1.80 -57.77 -7.85
CA LYS A 700 1.99 -58.68 -6.71
C LYS A 700 1.47 -58.11 -5.40
N ASP A 701 1.65 -56.81 -5.18
CA ASP A 701 1.19 -56.15 -3.97
C ASP A 701 -0.32 -55.88 -4.05
N ILE A 702 -0.81 -55.46 -5.23
CA ILE A 702 -2.21 -55.13 -5.48
C ILE A 702 -3.12 -56.37 -5.45
N PHE A 703 -2.66 -57.49 -6.01
CA PHE A 703 -3.39 -58.75 -6.10
C PHE A 703 -2.77 -59.83 -5.20
N GLY A 704 -2.10 -59.44 -4.11
CA GLY A 704 -1.39 -60.37 -3.23
C GLY A 704 -2.28 -61.45 -2.60
N ASP A 705 -3.56 -61.16 -2.34
CA ASP A 705 -4.56 -62.14 -1.89
C ASP A 705 -4.83 -63.25 -2.92
N ILE A 706 -4.66 -62.95 -4.21
CA ILE A 706 -4.81 -63.91 -5.29
C ILE A 706 -3.48 -64.61 -5.58
N LEU A 707 -2.37 -63.85 -5.57
CA LEU A 707 -1.08 -64.30 -6.08
C LEU A 707 -0.17 -64.98 -5.03
N ASN A 708 -0.39 -64.75 -3.74
CA ASN A 708 0.45 -65.34 -2.69
C ASN A 708 -0.05 -66.74 -2.25
N GLU A 709 -1.28 -67.10 -2.60
CA GLU A 709 -1.88 -68.39 -2.24
C GLU A 709 -2.20 -69.23 -3.48
N ALA A 710 -1.55 -70.38 -3.60
CA ALA A 710 -1.71 -71.29 -4.73
C ALA A 710 -3.17 -71.68 -5.03
N GLY A 711 -3.97 -71.90 -3.97
CA GLY A 711 -5.38 -72.23 -4.08
C GLY A 711 -6.24 -71.05 -4.56
N ALA A 712 -5.94 -69.83 -4.09
CA ALA A 712 -6.64 -68.63 -4.54
C ALA A 712 -6.35 -68.36 -6.03
N TRP A 713 -5.08 -68.45 -6.43
CA TRP A 713 -4.67 -68.34 -7.83
C TRP A 713 -5.34 -69.40 -8.70
N ALA A 714 -5.25 -70.69 -8.34
CA ALA A 714 -5.84 -71.78 -9.11
C ALA A 714 -7.37 -71.65 -9.23
N SER A 715 -8.04 -71.20 -8.17
CA SER A 715 -9.49 -70.94 -8.18
C SER A 715 -9.84 -69.82 -9.17
N LYS A 716 -9.02 -68.76 -9.24
CA LYS A 716 -9.23 -67.66 -10.19
C LYS A 716 -8.92 -68.04 -11.63
N VAL A 717 -7.98 -68.96 -11.87
CA VAL A 717 -7.80 -69.57 -13.19
C VAL A 717 -9.04 -70.38 -13.57
N GLN A 718 -9.57 -71.20 -12.66
CA GLN A 718 -10.76 -72.00 -12.95
C GLN A 718 -12.05 -71.16 -13.14
N GLN A 719 -12.10 -69.95 -12.56
CA GLN A 719 -13.20 -69.02 -12.75
C GLN A 719 -13.06 -68.17 -14.04
N ASP A 720 -12.06 -68.43 -14.89
CA ASP A 720 -11.71 -67.63 -16.06
C ASP A 720 -11.38 -66.15 -15.74
N VAL A 721 -11.10 -65.83 -14.47
CA VAL A 721 -10.65 -64.49 -14.03
C VAL A 721 -9.18 -64.28 -14.39
N ILE A 722 -8.37 -65.32 -14.23
CA ILE A 722 -6.98 -65.37 -14.71
C ILE A 722 -6.95 -66.22 -15.98
N GLN A 723 -6.48 -65.61 -17.07
CA GLN A 723 -6.43 -66.23 -18.40
C GLN A 723 -4.98 -66.31 -18.91
N GLY A 724 -4.79 -66.99 -20.05
CA GLY A 724 -3.46 -67.09 -20.69
C GLY A 724 -2.50 -68.06 -19.98
N ILE A 725 -3.04 -69.11 -19.34
CA ILE A 725 -2.26 -70.15 -18.67
C ILE A 725 -2.12 -71.38 -19.56
N ASP A 726 -0.88 -71.76 -19.87
CA ASP A 726 -0.58 -72.97 -20.65
C ASP A 726 -0.77 -74.26 -19.83
N SER A 727 -0.38 -74.25 -18.56
CA SER A 727 -0.50 -75.41 -17.67
C SER A 727 -0.57 -75.00 -16.20
N VAL A 728 -1.75 -75.16 -15.60
CA VAL A 728 -2.01 -74.85 -14.19
C VAL A 728 -1.07 -75.64 -13.27
N ALA A 729 -0.90 -76.94 -13.54
CA ALA A 729 -0.03 -77.81 -12.76
C ALA A 729 1.45 -77.38 -12.80
N HIS A 730 1.92 -76.90 -13.96
CA HIS A 730 3.30 -76.46 -14.10
C HIS A 730 3.56 -75.14 -13.36
N VAL A 731 2.56 -74.24 -13.33
CA VAL A 731 2.61 -73.02 -12.52
C VAL A 731 2.60 -73.34 -11.03
N LEU A 732 1.71 -74.21 -10.57
CA LEU A 732 1.67 -74.64 -9.17
C LEU A 732 2.99 -75.30 -8.72
N GLN A 733 3.57 -76.15 -9.57
CA GLN A 733 4.87 -76.76 -9.33
C GLN A 733 5.99 -75.72 -9.25
N THR A 734 6.07 -74.80 -10.22
CA THR A 734 7.26 -73.95 -10.41
C THR A 734 7.17 -72.63 -9.66
N ALA A 735 6.03 -71.95 -9.72
CA ALA A 735 5.83 -70.64 -9.11
C ALA A 735 5.45 -70.72 -7.63
N PHE A 736 4.68 -71.74 -7.25
CA PHE A 736 4.22 -71.96 -5.87
C PHE A 736 4.98 -73.06 -5.12
N ASP A 737 6.02 -73.64 -5.74
CA ASP A 737 6.89 -74.67 -5.17
C ASP A 737 6.12 -75.87 -4.59
N GLN A 738 5.04 -76.29 -5.28
CA GLN A 738 4.22 -77.42 -4.86
C GLN A 738 4.70 -78.76 -5.41
N ASP A 739 4.67 -79.80 -4.58
CA ASP A 739 4.85 -81.19 -5.03
C ASP A 739 3.60 -81.76 -5.72
N ALA A 740 3.71 -82.95 -6.32
CA ALA A 740 2.62 -83.55 -7.10
C ALA A 740 1.32 -83.77 -6.28
N ASN A 741 1.42 -84.09 -4.99
CA ASN A 741 0.26 -84.26 -4.12
C ASN A 741 -0.39 -82.92 -3.81
N GLN A 742 0.42 -81.89 -3.52
CA GLN A 742 -0.05 -80.53 -3.28
C GLN A 742 -0.70 -79.91 -4.53
N VAL A 743 -0.13 -80.13 -5.72
CA VAL A 743 -0.71 -79.69 -6.99
C VAL A 743 -2.07 -80.34 -7.22
N ALA A 744 -2.17 -81.67 -7.07
CA ALA A 744 -3.42 -82.39 -7.27
C ALA A 744 -4.50 -81.96 -6.27
N ALA A 745 -4.13 -81.75 -5.00
CA ALA A 745 -5.05 -81.27 -3.98
C ALA A 745 -5.53 -79.84 -4.28
N THR A 746 -4.61 -78.94 -4.63
CA THR A 746 -4.91 -77.53 -4.94
C THR A 746 -5.84 -77.42 -6.16
N MET A 747 -5.55 -78.17 -7.22
CA MET A 747 -6.40 -78.17 -8.43
C MET A 747 -7.78 -78.78 -8.13
N ARG A 748 -7.86 -79.87 -7.37
CA ARG A 748 -9.16 -80.44 -6.96
C ARG A 748 -9.97 -79.44 -6.15
N ASP A 749 -9.35 -78.80 -5.16
CA ASP A 749 -10.02 -77.86 -4.25
C ASP A 749 -10.46 -76.57 -4.99
N ALA A 750 -9.73 -76.18 -6.03
CA ALA A 750 -10.12 -75.12 -6.97
C ALA A 750 -11.24 -75.52 -7.93
N GLY A 751 -11.61 -76.81 -8.01
CA GLY A 751 -12.73 -77.31 -8.82
C GLY A 751 -12.34 -77.87 -10.19
N PHE A 752 -11.05 -78.15 -10.45
CA PHE A 752 -10.62 -78.80 -11.70
C PHE A 752 -11.07 -80.27 -11.76
N THR A 753 -11.37 -80.75 -12.97
CA THR A 753 -11.79 -82.13 -13.21
C THR A 753 -10.64 -83.11 -13.04
N ALA A 754 -10.97 -84.38 -12.77
CA ALA A 754 -10.00 -85.46 -12.67
C ALA A 754 -9.11 -85.56 -13.93
N ASP A 755 -9.69 -85.39 -15.11
CA ASP A 755 -8.97 -85.42 -16.40
C ASP A 755 -7.92 -84.30 -16.49
N THR A 756 -8.28 -83.06 -16.12
CA THR A 756 -7.36 -81.91 -16.13
C THR A 756 -6.25 -82.09 -15.10
N VAL A 757 -6.55 -82.63 -13.91
CA VAL A 757 -5.54 -82.92 -12.89
C VAL A 757 -4.57 -84.00 -13.36
N ALA A 758 -5.06 -85.12 -13.91
CA ALA A 758 -4.20 -86.19 -14.43
C ALA A 758 -3.29 -85.71 -15.57
N ALA A 759 -3.83 -84.90 -16.50
CA ALA A 759 -3.06 -84.31 -17.58
C ALA A 759 -1.97 -83.36 -17.04
N GLY A 760 -2.32 -82.52 -16.07
CA GLY A 760 -1.41 -81.61 -15.40
C GLY A 760 -0.27 -82.33 -14.68
N LEU A 761 -0.58 -83.38 -13.92
CA LEU A 761 0.42 -84.21 -13.23
C LEU A 761 1.39 -84.87 -14.20
N ARG A 762 0.90 -85.38 -15.33
CA ARG A 762 1.76 -85.93 -16.38
C ARG A 762 2.65 -84.86 -16.99
N GLN A 763 2.11 -83.68 -17.29
CA GLN A 763 2.87 -82.61 -17.94
C GLN A 763 3.93 -82.00 -17.02
N ALA A 764 3.57 -81.68 -15.79
CA ALA A 764 4.44 -80.99 -14.84
C ALA A 764 5.51 -81.92 -14.22
N PHE A 765 5.13 -83.17 -13.90
CA PHE A 765 6.01 -84.09 -13.16
C PHE A 765 6.46 -85.31 -13.97
N GLY A 766 5.96 -85.51 -15.19
CA GLY A 766 6.29 -86.69 -15.99
C GLY A 766 5.85 -88.02 -15.35
N GLN A 767 4.84 -87.99 -14.47
CA GLN A 767 4.41 -89.16 -13.71
C GLN A 767 3.84 -90.27 -14.61
N SER A 768 4.06 -91.52 -14.20
CA SER A 768 3.45 -92.70 -14.82
C SER A 768 1.97 -92.82 -14.43
N ALA A 769 1.21 -93.63 -15.18
CA ALA A 769 -0.20 -93.90 -14.90
C ALA A 769 -0.44 -94.36 -13.44
N THR A 770 0.42 -95.22 -12.91
CA THR A 770 0.35 -95.69 -11.52
C THR A 770 0.57 -94.56 -10.52
N ALA A 771 1.58 -93.70 -10.74
CA ALA A 771 1.88 -92.58 -9.84
C ALA A 771 0.77 -91.52 -9.83
N ILE A 772 0.17 -91.24 -11.00
CA ILE A 772 -0.99 -90.36 -11.11
C ILE A 772 -2.19 -90.95 -10.37
N ALA A 773 -2.48 -92.24 -10.57
CA ALA A 773 -3.58 -92.90 -9.89
C ALA A 773 -3.46 -92.85 -8.36
N GLN A 774 -2.25 -93.07 -7.84
CA GLN A 774 -1.94 -92.98 -6.41
C GLN A 774 -2.09 -91.56 -5.88
N THR A 775 -1.55 -90.57 -6.59
CA THR A 775 -1.66 -89.15 -6.24
C THR A 775 -3.13 -88.73 -6.16
N MET A 776 -3.92 -89.04 -7.19
CA MET A 776 -5.35 -88.71 -7.27
C MET A 776 -6.18 -89.42 -6.19
N GLN A 777 -5.85 -90.68 -5.86
CA GLN A 777 -6.48 -91.40 -4.76
C GLN A 777 -6.18 -90.75 -3.40
N GLN A 778 -4.93 -90.31 -3.18
CA GLN A 778 -4.53 -89.65 -1.93
C GLN A 778 -5.26 -88.32 -1.74
N VAL A 779 -5.52 -87.61 -2.84
CA VAL A 779 -6.37 -86.41 -2.86
C VAL A 779 -7.83 -86.76 -3.13
N GLY A 780 -8.29 -87.96 -2.81
CA GLY A 780 -9.71 -88.27 -2.64
C GLY A 780 -10.58 -88.28 -3.90
N TYR A 781 -10.02 -88.39 -5.11
CA TYR A 781 -10.81 -88.70 -6.30
C TYR A 781 -11.38 -90.12 -6.21
N ALA A 782 -12.54 -90.36 -6.82
CA ALA A 782 -13.10 -91.70 -6.91
C ALA A 782 -12.37 -92.50 -8.01
N GLY A 783 -12.21 -93.82 -7.81
CA GLY A 783 -11.45 -94.63 -8.75
C GLY A 783 -12.07 -94.71 -10.16
N GLN A 784 -13.37 -94.46 -10.33
CA GLN A 784 -13.99 -94.32 -11.67
C GLN A 784 -13.53 -93.05 -12.38
N GLU A 785 -13.45 -91.92 -11.66
CA GLU A 785 -12.96 -90.64 -12.20
C GLU A 785 -11.47 -90.76 -12.55
N VAL A 786 -10.68 -91.42 -11.70
CA VAL A 786 -9.27 -91.71 -11.98
C VAL A 786 -9.12 -92.61 -13.20
N ALA A 787 -9.95 -93.64 -13.36
CA ALA A 787 -9.89 -94.52 -14.52
C ALA A 787 -10.14 -93.76 -15.84
N SER A 788 -11.17 -92.91 -15.87
CA SER A 788 -11.48 -92.03 -17.01
C SER A 788 -10.33 -91.06 -17.29
N ALA A 789 -9.79 -90.43 -16.26
CA ALA A 789 -8.68 -89.48 -16.39
C ALA A 789 -7.40 -90.15 -16.93
N LEU A 790 -7.08 -91.35 -16.45
CA LEU A 790 -5.95 -92.13 -16.97
C LEU A 790 -6.17 -92.52 -18.43
N GLN A 791 -7.39 -92.91 -18.81
CA GLN A 791 -7.73 -93.19 -20.21
C GLN A 791 -7.57 -91.95 -21.09
N SER A 792 -8.04 -90.78 -20.63
CA SER A 792 -7.88 -89.52 -21.36
C SER A 792 -6.41 -89.14 -21.56
N VAL A 793 -5.57 -89.44 -20.59
CA VAL A 793 -4.16 -89.05 -20.60
C VAL A 793 -3.29 -90.06 -21.36
N PHE A 794 -3.39 -91.35 -21.02
CA PHE A 794 -2.53 -92.42 -21.56
C PHE A 794 -3.13 -93.17 -22.76
N GLY A 795 -4.38 -92.90 -23.12
CA GLY A 795 -5.10 -93.58 -24.20
C GLY A 795 -5.73 -94.91 -23.75
N ASN A 796 -6.15 -95.70 -24.73
CA ASN A 796 -6.90 -96.96 -24.50
C ASN A 796 -6.01 -98.16 -24.15
N ASP A 797 -5.13 -98.03 -23.14
CA ASP A 797 -4.39 -99.16 -22.59
C ASP A 797 -5.08 -99.69 -21.33
N ALA A 798 -6.00 -100.63 -21.51
CA ALA A 798 -6.76 -101.25 -20.43
C ALA A 798 -5.87 -101.92 -19.38
N ALA A 799 -4.70 -102.47 -19.78
CA ALA A 799 -3.79 -103.14 -18.84
C ALA A 799 -3.07 -102.13 -17.96
N GLN A 800 -2.61 -101.03 -18.55
CA GLN A 800 -1.97 -99.94 -17.82
C GLN A 800 -2.93 -99.27 -16.83
N ILE A 801 -4.18 -99.00 -17.24
CA ILE A 801 -5.20 -98.41 -16.36
C ILE A 801 -5.59 -99.40 -15.25
N ALA A 802 -5.83 -100.67 -15.58
CA ALA A 802 -6.13 -101.70 -14.58
C ALA A 802 -5.03 -101.84 -13.53
N SER A 803 -3.76 -101.90 -13.96
CA SER A 803 -2.60 -101.97 -13.07
C SER A 803 -2.49 -100.74 -12.17
N ALA A 804 -2.74 -99.55 -12.71
CA ALA A 804 -2.72 -98.30 -11.96
C ALA A 804 -3.84 -98.25 -10.90
N LEU A 805 -5.07 -98.66 -11.25
CA LEU A 805 -6.21 -98.72 -10.33
C LEU A 805 -6.01 -99.77 -9.23
N GLN A 806 -5.54 -100.96 -9.59
CA GLN A 806 -5.20 -102.00 -8.62
C GLN A 806 -4.16 -101.49 -7.62
N SER A 807 -3.11 -100.81 -8.11
CA SER A 807 -2.03 -100.28 -7.29
C SER A 807 -2.46 -99.13 -6.37
N ALA A 808 -3.39 -98.27 -6.82
CA ALA A 808 -3.82 -97.11 -6.05
C ALA A 808 -4.95 -97.43 -5.05
N TYR A 809 -5.91 -98.27 -5.43
CA TYR A 809 -7.12 -98.53 -4.64
C TYR A 809 -7.21 -99.94 -4.06
N GLY A 810 -6.31 -100.87 -4.46
CA GLY A 810 -6.39 -102.27 -4.04
C GLY A 810 -7.65 -102.99 -4.51
N TRP A 811 -8.27 -102.49 -5.58
CA TRP A 811 -9.51 -103.06 -6.14
C TRP A 811 -9.31 -104.47 -6.69
N SER A 812 -10.34 -105.31 -6.55
CA SER A 812 -10.37 -106.64 -7.15
C SER A 812 -10.50 -106.58 -8.67
N ALA A 813 -10.19 -107.70 -9.34
CA ALA A 813 -10.32 -107.80 -10.79
C ALA A 813 -11.76 -107.50 -11.27
N ASP A 814 -12.79 -107.94 -10.53
CA ASP A 814 -14.20 -107.65 -10.82
C ASP A 814 -14.52 -106.15 -10.75
N GLN A 815 -14.02 -105.44 -9.75
CA GLN A 815 -14.25 -104.00 -9.59
C GLN A 815 -13.62 -103.21 -10.73
N ILE A 816 -12.40 -103.59 -11.12
CA ILE A 816 -11.68 -102.96 -12.24
C ILE A 816 -12.36 -103.31 -13.58
N GLN A 817 -12.85 -104.55 -13.77
CA GLN A 817 -13.59 -104.95 -14.96
C GLN A 817 -14.85 -104.10 -15.13
N GLY A 818 -15.59 -103.86 -14.04
CA GLY A 818 -16.77 -103.01 -14.04
C GLY A 818 -16.47 -101.58 -14.48
N VAL A 819 -15.43 -100.97 -13.90
CA VAL A 819 -15.05 -99.58 -14.24
C VAL A 819 -14.46 -99.46 -15.64
N LEU A 820 -13.63 -100.41 -16.08
CA LEU A 820 -13.12 -100.42 -17.47
C LEU A 820 -14.26 -100.54 -18.49
N GLY A 821 -15.27 -101.37 -18.21
CA GLY A 821 -16.46 -101.46 -19.05
C GLY A 821 -17.26 -100.15 -19.06
N GLN A 822 -17.39 -99.47 -17.92
CA GLN A 822 -18.09 -98.18 -17.81
C GLN A 822 -17.40 -97.06 -18.58
N ILE A 823 -16.06 -97.03 -18.63
CA ILE A 823 -15.30 -96.05 -19.42
C ILE A 823 -15.11 -96.49 -20.89
N GLY A 824 -15.85 -97.53 -21.34
CA GLY A 824 -16.03 -97.86 -22.75
C GLY A 824 -15.03 -98.87 -23.33
N PHE A 825 -14.25 -99.58 -22.52
CA PHE A 825 -13.43 -100.69 -23.03
C PHE A 825 -14.32 -101.88 -23.43
N ALA A 826 -14.02 -102.47 -24.59
CA ALA A 826 -14.70 -103.67 -25.04
C ALA A 826 -14.28 -104.88 -24.19
N ALA A 827 -15.19 -105.83 -24.00
CA ALA A 827 -14.97 -106.97 -23.12
C ALA A 827 -13.76 -107.83 -23.54
N ASN A 828 -13.47 -107.93 -24.84
CA ASN A 828 -12.28 -108.60 -25.37
C ASN A 828 -10.98 -107.87 -24.98
N ASP A 829 -10.97 -106.53 -25.00
CA ASP A 829 -9.79 -105.72 -24.67
C ASP A 829 -9.51 -105.78 -23.15
N ILE A 830 -10.57 -105.73 -22.33
CA ILE A 830 -10.47 -105.94 -20.88
C ILE A 830 -9.89 -107.34 -20.58
N ALA A 831 -10.40 -108.36 -21.26
CA ALA A 831 -9.96 -109.73 -21.02
C ALA A 831 -8.49 -109.96 -21.40
N GLN A 832 -8.04 -109.42 -22.54
CA GLN A 832 -6.64 -109.49 -22.97
C GLN A 832 -5.73 -108.71 -22.02
N ALA A 833 -6.16 -107.52 -21.59
CA ALA A 833 -5.44 -106.75 -20.58
C ALA A 833 -5.28 -107.56 -19.28
N PHE A 834 -6.34 -108.19 -18.82
CA PHE A 834 -6.37 -108.97 -17.59
C PHE A 834 -5.49 -110.22 -17.65
N GLN A 835 -5.45 -110.91 -18.80
CA GLN A 835 -4.50 -112.00 -19.05
C GLN A 835 -3.05 -111.55 -18.90
N SER A 836 -2.71 -110.34 -19.37
CA SER A 836 -1.34 -109.82 -19.29
C SER A 836 -0.90 -109.44 -17.88
N LEU A 837 -1.84 -109.14 -16.97
CA LEU A 837 -1.57 -108.81 -15.57
C LEU A 837 -1.36 -110.05 -14.68
N GLY A 838 -1.90 -111.21 -15.07
CA GLY A 838 -1.67 -112.49 -14.35
C GLY A 838 -2.52 -112.68 -13.08
N GLY A 839 -2.40 -113.86 -12.45
CA GLY A 839 -3.10 -114.19 -11.20
C GLY A 839 -4.64 -114.13 -11.32
N GLU A 840 -5.30 -113.54 -10.32
CA GLU A 840 -6.76 -113.38 -10.26
C GLU A 840 -7.33 -112.59 -11.47
N PHE A 841 -6.55 -111.66 -12.03
CA PHE A 841 -6.94 -110.95 -13.26
C PHE A 841 -6.97 -111.90 -14.45
N ALA A 842 -5.94 -112.74 -14.64
CA ALA A 842 -5.92 -113.68 -15.75
C ALA A 842 -7.04 -114.72 -15.66
N ASP A 843 -7.40 -115.15 -14.45
CA ASP A 843 -8.54 -116.05 -14.21
C ASP A 843 -9.87 -115.42 -14.66
N LEU A 844 -10.13 -114.17 -14.27
CA LEU A 844 -11.31 -113.44 -14.71
C LEU A 844 -11.27 -113.10 -16.21
N GLY A 845 -10.11 -112.75 -16.76
CA GLY A 845 -9.92 -112.54 -18.20
C GLY A 845 -10.26 -113.78 -19.03
N ASN A 846 -9.84 -114.97 -18.56
CA ASN A 846 -10.23 -116.24 -19.19
C ASN A 846 -11.73 -116.49 -19.11
N GLN A 847 -12.40 -116.13 -18.01
CA GLN A 847 -13.86 -116.24 -17.88
C GLN A 847 -14.59 -115.30 -18.86
N ILE A 848 -14.12 -114.06 -19.01
CA ILE A 848 -14.68 -113.11 -19.97
C ILE A 848 -14.52 -113.63 -21.40
N LEU A 849 -13.34 -114.13 -21.79
CA LEU A 849 -13.13 -114.74 -23.12
C LEU A 849 -13.98 -115.98 -23.32
N HIS A 850 -14.12 -116.84 -22.31
CA HIS A 850 -14.97 -118.02 -22.37
C HIS A 850 -16.44 -117.64 -22.61
N GLY A 851 -16.92 -116.56 -21.97
CA GLY A 851 -18.25 -115.98 -22.18
C GLY A 851 -18.43 -115.21 -23.49
N LEU A 852 -17.34 -114.81 -24.17
CA LEU A 852 -17.39 -114.14 -25.48
C LEU A 852 -17.31 -115.12 -26.66
N ASP A 853 -16.84 -116.35 -26.42
CA ASP A 853 -16.81 -117.42 -27.41
C ASP A 853 -18.24 -117.97 -27.65
N PRO A 854 -18.81 -117.78 -28.86
CA PRO A 854 -20.18 -118.19 -29.16
C PRO A 854 -20.42 -119.70 -29.02
N SER A 855 -19.36 -120.52 -29.03
CA SER A 855 -19.47 -121.98 -28.84
C SER A 855 -19.81 -122.38 -27.39
N ASN A 856 -19.63 -121.47 -26.44
CA ASN A 856 -19.95 -121.67 -25.02
C ASN A 856 -21.30 -121.03 -24.61
N TRP A 857 -22.02 -120.41 -25.56
CA TRP A 857 -23.34 -119.84 -25.30
C TRP A 857 -24.39 -120.94 -25.26
N PRO A 858 -25.34 -120.91 -24.31
CA PRO A 858 -26.44 -121.87 -24.30
C PRO A 858 -27.21 -121.78 -25.62
N ASN A 859 -27.41 -122.93 -26.28
CA ASN A 859 -28.11 -123.01 -27.57
C ASN A 859 -29.49 -122.32 -27.45
N PRO A 860 -29.75 -121.20 -28.16
CA PRO A 860 -31.00 -120.48 -28.04
C PRO A 860 -32.20 -121.28 -28.58
N PHE A 861 -31.93 -122.39 -29.29
CA PHE A 861 -32.91 -123.41 -29.64
C PHE A 861 -32.62 -124.64 -28.80
N GLY A 862 -33.28 -124.78 -27.64
CA GLY A 862 -33.08 -125.92 -26.74
C GLY A 862 -33.08 -127.28 -27.47
N ASP A 863 -32.32 -128.23 -26.94
CA ASP A 863 -32.04 -129.56 -27.52
C ASP A 863 -33.28 -130.30 -28.03
N GLY A 864 -33.67 -130.00 -29.26
CA GLY A 864 -34.77 -130.69 -29.93
C GLY A 864 -35.40 -129.90 -31.05
N PHE A 865 -34.72 -129.78 -32.20
CA PHE A 865 -35.30 -130.06 -33.52
C PHE A 865 -34.15 -130.45 -34.47
N PRO A 866 -34.33 -131.47 -35.34
CA PRO A 866 -33.25 -132.08 -36.14
C PRO A 866 -32.70 -131.19 -37.25
#